data_AF-A0AAU2R3H1-F1
#
_entry.id   AF-A0AAU2R3H1-F1
#
_cell.length_a   1.000
_cell.length_b   1.000
_cell.length_c   1.000
_cell.angle_alpha   90.00
_cell.angle_beta   90.00
_cell.angle_gamma   90.00
#
_symmetry.space_group_name_H-M   'P 1'
#
loop_
_entity.id
_entity.type
_entity.pdbx_description
1 polymer ?
#
loop_
_entity_poly.entity_id
_entity_poly.type
_entity_poly.pdbx_seq_one_letter_code
_entity_poly.pdbx_strand_id
1 'polypeptide(L)'
;MLSRSVELARFDELLDRAARDARAARGTAKGGESRDTGRSQLVDITGAAGIGKSRLLGEVCARARRRGLTVLRGRATEYERQVPFQVFTDALADLDPHTLDGFRDADAVSPLLQRSTARQSDAADRFGLHRSTAALLARLAAPSGLLLALDDLHWADSASLELLDHLVRHAVHAPVVLAVTRRDRQSPESLAARLTRGVDDGTVVRLGLGPLSAHDCAELAGPGMSPADTAALYAASEGNPLYFLTLLQARRGGTTSDSSSPPGLGALLLEELTALTPSQRGIVEAVAVLGEHATPVMLGRVTGRSGAAFTDDVDTLTHRDLLRSDPQGLLTLRHPVVRTLVHERTPFLRRVDIHRLAAEELAFAGASAAERAHHVERSLTAWDPAAVAVLDEAAARTARTAPASCAHWLDVALRHLPHTAEHALRRRELTLRRAQALAACGGLRESRDLLQELIATPSRSSDGHATGEDHDLRVRAVVLCALVERHLGRCAEAVALLRRELARDPAPADVVRLGLELGSAAPQGTGTSYPQVRAEVEAALAAARSMGDEAGGAGLLAVAALGEAYEGNMSAAHELARQAAALVDSLPDNDLTALCEPLARLGWAEAFLEHYPDAERHAERGLDIARRSGQLYVMPHLLLCLSHVRVQTCRVSSAVELADLAEDISRGIGSDQLLTFALASKASALVASCPPGDPRPRAVAEEAVAAAGTGVNWWASTAWCIFGWASLMAGDPVGARDALLQAGGPELHRIQPSMRPLYLEILVTAALVTGRSEEARERAEQARKEAEQLGLPMQRASALRSTAHLPLAQGDTAAAADLFAQAATESARCGAVFWEALSLLLGAPLETAAGRARDGTLAWLRGRRLAEAGGSGMLVGLADATRPTDGGSEAAYGSPDRAELAERLATLTAREREIAELVAQGLTSQAIADRLYVSRRTVDTHVSRAFRKTGVSSRTALATLMARRRTGNRFADARPDQD
;
A
#
# COMPACT_ATOMS: atom_id res chain seq x y z
N MET A 1 -37.62 11.18 -17.52
CA MET A 1 -37.27 10.64 -16.20
C MET A 1 -37.51 11.76 -15.20
N LEU A 2 -38.77 11.93 -14.81
CA LEU A 2 -39.21 13.00 -13.92
C LEU A 2 -38.95 12.52 -12.48
N SER A 3 -38.42 13.39 -11.60
CA SER A 3 -38.22 13.25 -10.12
C SER A 3 -36.80 13.16 -9.50
N ARG A 4 -35.69 13.22 -10.25
CA ARG A 4 -34.31 13.23 -9.69
C ARG A 4 -33.40 14.33 -10.27
N SER A 5 -34.00 15.49 -10.58
CA SER A 5 -33.32 16.60 -11.28
C SER A 5 -32.16 17.20 -10.47
N VAL A 6 -32.29 17.26 -9.14
CA VAL A 6 -31.25 17.81 -8.25
C VAL A 6 -30.01 16.92 -8.22
N GLU A 7 -30.20 15.61 -8.06
CA GLU A 7 -29.09 14.64 -8.03
C GLU A 7 -28.38 14.57 -9.38
N LEU A 8 -29.14 14.62 -10.48
CA LEU A 8 -28.59 14.65 -11.85
C LEU A 8 -27.79 15.92 -12.14
N ALA A 9 -28.25 17.09 -11.66
CA ALA A 9 -27.53 18.35 -11.84
C ALA A 9 -26.16 18.34 -11.15
N ARG A 10 -26.06 17.77 -9.95
CA ARG A 10 -24.77 17.58 -9.24
C ARG A 10 -23.83 16.67 -10.03
N PHE A 11 -24.34 15.57 -10.58
CA PHE A 11 -23.52 14.69 -11.43
C PHE A 11 -23.06 15.39 -12.72
N ASP A 12 -23.92 16.19 -13.35
CA ASP A 12 -23.57 16.92 -14.57
C ASP A 12 -22.37 17.87 -14.34
N GLU A 13 -22.33 18.58 -13.20
CA GLU A 13 -21.20 19.44 -12.83
C GLU A 13 -19.87 18.67 -12.73
N LEU A 14 -19.90 17.49 -12.10
CA LEU A 14 -18.73 16.62 -11.93
C LEU A 14 -18.24 16.06 -13.26
N LEU A 15 -19.16 15.58 -14.11
CA LEU A 15 -18.84 15.07 -15.44
C LEU A 15 -18.28 16.18 -16.35
N ASP A 16 -18.84 17.38 -16.27
CA ASP A 16 -18.36 18.54 -17.05
C ASP A 16 -16.96 18.96 -16.61
N ARG A 17 -16.65 18.89 -15.30
CA ARG A 17 -15.28 19.13 -14.80
C ARG A 17 -14.29 18.11 -15.34
N ALA A 18 -14.58 16.82 -15.23
CA ALA A 18 -13.69 15.77 -15.73
C ALA A 18 -13.43 15.90 -17.24
N ALA A 19 -14.45 16.22 -18.03
CA ALA A 19 -14.31 16.46 -19.46
C ALA A 19 -13.42 17.67 -19.78
N ARG A 20 -13.51 18.76 -19.00
CA ARG A 20 -12.66 19.95 -19.16
C ARG A 20 -11.20 19.63 -18.81
N ASP A 21 -10.96 18.95 -17.70
CA ASP A 21 -9.62 18.60 -17.23
C ASP A 21 -8.91 17.66 -18.23
N ALA A 22 -9.64 16.70 -18.81
CA ALA A 22 -9.11 15.84 -19.89
C ALA A 22 -8.72 16.64 -21.13
N ARG A 23 -9.54 17.62 -21.55
CA ARG A 23 -9.23 18.49 -22.70
C ARG A 23 -8.01 19.37 -22.44
N ALA A 24 -7.87 19.89 -21.21
CA ALA A 24 -6.72 20.70 -20.80
C ALA A 24 -5.42 19.87 -20.82
N ALA A 25 -5.45 18.64 -20.31
CA ALA A 25 -4.32 17.72 -20.32
C ALA A 25 -3.83 17.36 -21.74
N ARG A 26 -4.73 17.30 -22.73
CA ARG A 26 -4.33 17.12 -24.15
C ARG A 26 -3.65 18.36 -24.73
N GLY A 27 -4.01 19.56 -24.27
CA GLY A 27 -3.46 20.82 -24.78
C GLY A 27 -2.03 21.12 -24.31
N THR A 28 -1.66 20.66 -23.11
CA THR A 28 -0.35 20.92 -22.47
C THR A 28 0.75 19.95 -22.89
N ALA A 29 0.45 18.83 -23.55
CA ALA A 29 1.46 17.92 -24.11
C ALA A 29 2.38 18.58 -25.17
N LYS A 30 2.11 19.83 -25.57
CA LYS A 30 2.97 20.66 -26.46
C LYS A 30 3.82 21.72 -25.75
N GLY A 31 3.68 21.94 -24.43
CA GLY A 31 4.44 22.96 -23.69
C GLY A 31 4.66 22.55 -22.23
N GLY A 32 5.93 22.28 -21.86
CA GLY A 32 6.35 21.55 -20.66
C GLY A 32 6.17 22.22 -19.30
N GLU A 33 5.03 22.85 -19.01
CA GLU A 33 4.66 23.29 -17.66
C GLU A 33 3.60 22.35 -17.06
N SER A 34 3.98 21.60 -16.02
CA SER A 34 3.10 20.74 -15.25
C SER A 34 2.17 21.59 -14.37
N ARG A 35 0.94 21.83 -14.81
CA ARG A 35 -0.16 22.30 -13.94
C ARG A 35 -0.95 21.09 -13.41
N ASP A 36 -1.39 21.22 -12.16
CA ASP A 36 -2.19 20.25 -11.37
C ASP A 36 -3.18 19.49 -12.27
N THR A 37 -2.84 18.25 -12.63
CA THR A 37 -3.71 17.36 -13.39
C THR A 37 -4.91 17.03 -12.50
N GLY A 38 -6.12 17.24 -13.01
CA GLY A 38 -7.36 17.12 -12.23
C GLY A 38 -7.39 15.83 -11.39
N ARG A 39 -7.69 15.96 -10.09
CA ARG A 39 -7.79 14.83 -9.15
C ARG A 39 -9.07 14.04 -9.36
N SER A 40 -9.02 12.74 -9.13
CA SER A 40 -10.20 11.87 -9.13
C SER A 40 -11.26 12.34 -8.12
N GLN A 41 -12.54 12.21 -8.47
CA GLN A 41 -13.66 12.48 -7.59
C GLN A 41 -14.47 11.22 -7.31
N LEU A 42 -14.78 10.96 -6.04
CA LEU A 42 -15.65 9.86 -5.63
C LEU A 42 -17.06 10.36 -5.30
N VAL A 43 -18.08 9.66 -5.80
CA VAL A 43 -19.49 9.93 -5.51
C VAL A 43 -20.12 8.71 -4.84
N ASP A 44 -20.56 8.88 -3.59
CA ASP A 44 -21.20 7.86 -2.76
C ASP A 44 -22.73 7.98 -2.82
N ILE A 45 -23.39 7.12 -3.60
CA ILE A 45 -24.86 7.09 -3.72
C ILE A 45 -25.44 6.10 -2.70
N THR A 46 -26.17 6.62 -1.71
CA THR A 46 -26.77 5.82 -0.65
C THR A 46 -28.28 5.82 -0.71
N GLY A 47 -28.91 4.80 -0.13
CA GLY A 47 -30.37 4.76 0.05
C GLY A 47 -30.93 3.35 0.18
N ALA A 48 -32.21 3.26 0.52
CA ALA A 48 -32.91 2.00 0.79
C ALA A 48 -32.96 1.06 -0.43
N ALA A 49 -33.31 -0.22 -0.19
CA ALA A 49 -33.57 -1.16 -1.27
C ALA A 49 -34.73 -0.65 -2.15
N GLY A 50 -34.58 -0.73 -3.47
CA GLY A 50 -35.62 -0.27 -4.41
C GLY A 50 -35.73 1.24 -4.62
N ILE A 51 -34.92 2.06 -3.93
CA ILE A 51 -35.02 3.53 -4.02
C ILE A 51 -34.60 4.15 -5.37
N GLY A 52 -34.04 3.34 -6.29
CA GLY A 52 -33.66 3.77 -7.63
C GLY A 52 -32.17 4.06 -7.86
N LYS A 53 -31.27 3.68 -6.94
CA LYS A 53 -29.81 3.88 -7.06
C LYS A 53 -29.23 3.41 -8.41
N SER A 54 -29.43 2.15 -8.76
CA SER A 54 -28.93 1.56 -10.01
C SER A 54 -29.51 2.21 -11.26
N ARG A 55 -30.76 2.70 -11.16
CA ARG A 55 -31.42 3.42 -12.26
C ARG A 55 -30.82 4.82 -12.46
N LEU A 56 -30.52 5.54 -11.37
CA LEU A 56 -29.81 6.82 -11.40
C LEU A 56 -28.41 6.64 -11.99
N LEU A 57 -27.66 5.63 -11.53
CA LEU A 57 -26.32 5.33 -12.03
C LEU A 57 -26.33 5.03 -13.54
N GLY A 58 -27.33 4.30 -14.04
CA GLY A 58 -27.53 4.04 -15.46
C GLY A 58 -27.73 5.31 -16.30
N GLU A 59 -28.52 6.27 -15.81
CA GLU A 59 -28.71 7.57 -16.47
C GLU A 59 -27.42 8.41 -16.47
N VAL A 60 -26.68 8.41 -15.36
CA VAL A 60 -25.37 9.08 -15.26
C VAL A 60 -24.39 8.49 -16.29
N CYS A 61 -24.37 7.16 -16.44
CA CYS A 61 -23.57 6.48 -17.47
C CYS A 61 -23.95 6.95 -18.88
N ALA A 62 -25.25 7.02 -19.19
CA ALA A 62 -25.72 7.49 -20.50
C ALA A 62 -25.35 8.96 -20.77
N ARG A 63 -25.39 9.81 -19.74
CA ARG A 63 -24.97 11.22 -19.80
C ARG A 63 -23.46 11.38 -19.98
N ALA A 64 -22.65 10.57 -19.31
CA ALA A 64 -21.20 10.57 -19.46
C ALA A 64 -20.79 10.17 -20.87
N ARG A 65 -21.42 9.12 -21.45
CA ARG A 65 -21.20 8.73 -22.85
C ARG A 65 -21.52 9.85 -23.83
N ARG A 66 -22.64 10.57 -23.64
CA ARG A 66 -23.00 11.74 -24.47
C ARG A 66 -21.98 12.88 -24.42
N ARG A 67 -21.22 13.00 -23.32
CA ARG A 67 -20.14 13.97 -23.15
C ARG A 67 -18.79 13.49 -23.70
N GLY A 68 -18.73 12.25 -24.19
CA GLY A 68 -17.53 11.63 -24.74
C GLY A 68 -16.57 11.06 -23.70
N LEU A 69 -16.99 10.88 -22.43
CA LEU A 69 -16.18 10.17 -21.44
C LEU A 69 -16.17 8.67 -21.74
N THR A 70 -15.06 8.02 -21.39
CA THR A 70 -15.01 6.56 -21.28
C THR A 70 -15.87 6.14 -20.09
N VAL A 71 -16.76 5.17 -20.27
CA VAL A 71 -17.65 4.69 -19.20
C VAL A 71 -17.45 3.20 -18.99
N LEU A 72 -16.95 2.85 -17.81
CA LEU A 72 -16.83 1.48 -17.32
C LEU A 72 -17.88 1.27 -16.24
N ARG A 73 -18.60 0.15 -16.29
CA ARG A 73 -19.68 -0.14 -15.33
C ARG A 73 -19.57 -1.56 -14.86
N GLY A 74 -19.43 -1.74 -13.55
CA GLY A 74 -19.47 -3.03 -12.89
C GLY A 74 -20.55 -3.12 -11.84
N ARG A 75 -21.01 -4.33 -11.55
CA ARG A 75 -22.04 -4.59 -10.55
C ARG A 75 -21.58 -5.68 -9.58
N ALA A 76 -21.72 -5.42 -8.29
CA ALA A 76 -21.48 -6.42 -7.27
C ALA A 76 -22.76 -7.23 -7.01
N THR A 77 -22.60 -8.55 -6.94
CA THR A 77 -23.73 -9.47 -6.77
C THR A 77 -23.56 -10.30 -5.51
N GLU A 78 -24.69 -10.75 -4.95
CA GLU A 78 -24.69 -11.59 -3.75
C GLU A 78 -23.89 -12.90 -3.93
N TYR A 79 -23.84 -13.41 -5.16
CA TYR A 79 -23.14 -14.66 -5.49
C TYR A 79 -21.62 -14.47 -5.50
N GLU A 80 -21.17 -13.30 -5.91
CA GLU A 80 -19.76 -13.03 -6.12
C GLU A 80 -19.07 -12.44 -4.90
N ARG A 81 -19.76 -12.41 -3.75
CA ARG A 81 -19.23 -11.86 -2.49
C ARG A 81 -17.91 -12.50 -2.02
N GLN A 82 -17.59 -13.69 -2.51
CA GLN A 82 -16.32 -14.38 -2.21
C GLN A 82 -15.39 -14.50 -3.43
N VAL A 83 -15.83 -14.05 -4.61
CA VAL A 83 -15.05 -14.05 -5.85
C VAL A 83 -14.25 -12.75 -5.89
N PRO A 84 -12.91 -12.81 -5.84
CA PRO A 84 -12.08 -11.62 -5.73
C PRO A 84 -12.24 -10.65 -6.91
N PHE A 85 -12.34 -9.36 -6.60
CA PHE A 85 -12.31 -8.25 -7.55
C PHE A 85 -13.46 -8.23 -8.58
N GLN A 86 -14.50 -9.03 -8.39
CA GLN A 86 -15.45 -9.32 -9.46
C GLN A 86 -16.21 -8.08 -9.97
N VAL A 87 -16.50 -7.11 -9.10
CA VAL A 87 -17.13 -5.84 -9.54
C VAL A 87 -16.23 -5.02 -10.46
N PHE A 88 -14.91 -5.11 -10.31
CA PHE A 88 -13.95 -4.44 -11.21
C PHE A 88 -13.75 -5.24 -12.48
N THR A 89 -13.77 -6.56 -12.37
CA THR A 89 -13.72 -7.47 -13.51
C THR A 89 -14.91 -7.26 -14.44
N ASP A 90 -16.12 -7.20 -13.89
CA ASP A 90 -17.32 -6.86 -14.64
C ASP A 90 -17.21 -5.48 -15.31
N ALA A 91 -16.67 -4.48 -14.59
CA ALA A 91 -16.44 -3.15 -15.15
C ALA A 91 -15.44 -3.11 -16.31
N LEU A 92 -14.49 -4.04 -16.35
CA LEU A 92 -13.40 -4.11 -17.33
C LEU A 92 -13.65 -5.13 -18.44
N ALA A 93 -14.75 -5.90 -18.39
CA ALA A 93 -15.04 -6.98 -19.31
C ALA A 93 -15.08 -6.53 -20.78
N ASP A 94 -15.65 -5.34 -21.04
CA ASP A 94 -15.79 -4.77 -22.39
C ASP A 94 -14.57 -3.93 -22.85
N LEU A 95 -13.46 -3.96 -22.11
CA LEU A 95 -12.27 -3.18 -22.45
C LEU A 95 -11.58 -3.77 -23.70
N ASP A 96 -11.32 -2.94 -24.73
CA ASP A 96 -10.58 -3.37 -25.92
C ASP A 96 -9.20 -3.91 -25.50
N PRO A 97 -8.84 -5.16 -25.87
CA PRO A 97 -7.55 -5.77 -25.57
C PRO A 97 -6.33 -4.91 -25.94
N HIS A 98 -6.42 -4.10 -26.99
CA HIS A 98 -5.33 -3.23 -27.45
C HIS A 98 -5.07 -2.03 -26.53
N THR A 99 -5.98 -1.73 -25.62
CA THR A 99 -5.83 -0.62 -24.66
C THR A 99 -4.66 -0.83 -23.70
N LEU A 100 -4.27 -2.10 -23.50
CA LEU A 100 -3.17 -2.53 -22.63
C LEU A 100 -1.81 -2.55 -23.37
N ASP A 101 -1.78 -2.32 -24.68
CA ASP A 101 -0.53 -2.34 -25.46
C ASP A 101 0.45 -1.26 -24.94
N GLY A 102 1.64 -1.70 -24.52
CA GLY A 102 2.68 -0.84 -23.94
C GLY A 102 2.40 -0.37 -22.50
N PHE A 103 1.40 -0.94 -21.80
CA PHE A 103 1.23 -0.75 -20.37
C PHE A 103 2.22 -1.62 -19.60
N ARG A 104 3.16 -1.01 -18.88
CA ARG A 104 4.26 -1.71 -18.20
C ARG A 104 3.79 -2.76 -17.19
N ASP A 105 2.66 -2.51 -16.51
CA ASP A 105 2.17 -3.33 -15.40
C ASP A 105 0.94 -4.18 -15.81
N ALA A 106 0.81 -4.55 -17.09
CA ALA A 106 -0.31 -5.33 -17.60
C ALA A 106 -0.49 -6.68 -16.88
N ASP A 107 0.62 -7.34 -16.53
CA ASP A 107 0.59 -8.62 -15.81
C ASP A 107 0.02 -8.48 -14.39
N ALA A 108 0.19 -7.32 -13.75
CA ALA A 108 -0.27 -7.06 -12.38
C ALA A 108 -1.80 -6.84 -12.29
N VAL A 109 -2.43 -6.35 -13.36
CA VAL A 109 -3.89 -6.17 -13.45
C VAL A 109 -4.59 -7.37 -14.11
N SER A 110 -3.84 -8.40 -14.51
CA SER A 110 -4.41 -9.61 -15.12
C SER A 110 -5.54 -10.26 -14.29
N PRO A 111 -5.50 -10.28 -12.94
CA PRO A 111 -6.62 -10.81 -12.16
C PRO A 111 -7.94 -10.05 -12.35
N LEU A 112 -7.88 -8.76 -12.68
CA LEU A 112 -9.06 -7.94 -12.98
C LEU A 112 -9.61 -8.13 -14.39
N LEU A 113 -8.84 -8.75 -15.29
CA LEU A 113 -9.20 -8.86 -16.70
C LEU A 113 -9.70 -10.25 -17.07
N GLN A 114 -9.72 -11.20 -16.12
CA GLN A 114 -10.02 -12.62 -16.34
C GLN A 114 -9.24 -13.25 -17.51
N ARG A 115 -8.12 -12.64 -17.93
CA ARG A 115 -7.30 -13.18 -19.01
C ARG A 115 -6.54 -14.38 -18.46
N SER A 116 -7.01 -15.58 -18.80
CA SER A 116 -6.26 -16.82 -18.63
C SER A 116 -5.11 -16.81 -19.64
N THR A 117 -4.07 -16.04 -19.38
CA THR A 117 -2.78 -16.33 -19.99
C THR A 117 -2.28 -17.59 -19.32
N ALA A 118 -2.13 -18.67 -20.09
CA ALA A 118 -1.53 -19.93 -19.65
C ALA A 118 -0.10 -19.80 -19.10
N ARG A 119 0.47 -18.58 -19.08
CA ARG A 119 1.63 -18.22 -18.27
C ARG A 119 1.13 -17.80 -16.90
N GLN A 120 1.29 -18.71 -15.94
CA GLN A 120 1.30 -18.42 -14.51
C GLN A 120 2.00 -17.08 -14.28
N SER A 121 1.23 -16.03 -13.97
CA SER A 121 1.82 -14.78 -13.52
C SER A 121 2.08 -14.92 -12.02
N ASP A 122 3.28 -15.37 -11.69
CA ASP A 122 3.87 -15.29 -10.35
C ASP A 122 4.03 -13.81 -9.87
N ALA A 123 3.68 -12.82 -10.70
CA ALA A 123 4.05 -11.42 -10.52
C ALA A 123 3.00 -10.54 -9.79
N ALA A 124 1.72 -10.93 -9.73
CA ALA A 124 0.68 -10.06 -9.19
C ALA A 124 0.42 -10.32 -7.70
N ASP A 125 0.83 -9.35 -6.86
CA ASP A 125 0.48 -9.26 -5.45
C ASP A 125 -0.58 -8.16 -5.21
N ARG A 126 -1.38 -8.28 -4.13
CA ARG A 126 -2.55 -7.43 -3.82
C ARG A 126 -2.29 -5.92 -4.01
N PHE A 127 -1.23 -5.38 -3.42
CA PHE A 127 -0.97 -3.93 -3.51
C PHE A 127 -0.33 -3.53 -4.85
N GLY A 128 0.42 -4.43 -5.47
CA GLY A 128 0.88 -4.27 -6.85
C GLY A 128 -0.31 -4.13 -7.81
N LEU A 129 -1.31 -4.99 -7.65
CA LEU A 129 -2.58 -4.91 -8.38
C LEU A 129 -3.29 -3.59 -8.11
N HIS A 130 -3.43 -3.15 -6.86
CA HIS A 130 -4.12 -1.90 -6.53
C HIS A 130 -3.49 -0.68 -7.21
N ARG A 131 -2.17 -0.54 -7.13
CA ARG A 131 -1.42 0.55 -7.77
C ARG A 131 -1.53 0.49 -9.29
N SER A 132 -1.35 -0.70 -9.86
CA SER A 132 -1.41 -0.89 -11.31
C SER A 132 -2.82 -0.62 -11.83
N THR A 133 -3.84 -0.87 -11.02
CA THR A 133 -5.23 -0.47 -11.30
C THR A 133 -5.38 1.03 -11.32
N ALA A 134 -4.86 1.76 -10.32
CA ALA A 134 -4.88 3.22 -10.33
C ALA A 134 -4.17 3.81 -11.57
N ALA A 135 -3.01 3.24 -11.94
CA ALA A 135 -2.27 3.62 -13.14
C ALA A 135 -3.05 3.30 -14.43
N LEU A 136 -3.74 2.15 -14.48
CA LEU A 136 -4.63 1.79 -15.58
C LEU A 136 -5.79 2.79 -15.70
N LEU A 137 -6.49 3.11 -14.61
CA LEU A 137 -7.58 4.10 -14.60
C LEU A 137 -7.09 5.48 -15.06
N ALA A 138 -5.91 5.91 -14.62
CA ALA A 138 -5.29 7.15 -15.08
C ALA A 138 -5.03 7.14 -16.59
N ARG A 139 -4.49 6.03 -17.12
CA ARG A 139 -4.26 5.84 -18.55
C ARG A 139 -5.56 5.86 -19.36
N LEU A 140 -6.61 5.21 -18.85
CA LEU A 140 -7.93 5.18 -19.49
C LEU A 140 -8.64 6.54 -19.47
N ALA A 141 -8.36 7.35 -18.45
CA ALA A 141 -8.88 8.70 -18.33
C ALA A 141 -8.13 9.73 -19.21
N ALA A 142 -6.86 9.48 -19.53
CA ALA A 142 -6.00 10.44 -20.22
C ALA A 142 -6.55 10.94 -21.58
N PRO A 143 -7.22 10.12 -22.41
CA PRO A 143 -7.92 10.62 -23.58
C PRO A 143 -9.10 11.49 -23.15
N SER A 144 -10.20 10.90 -22.69
CA SER A 144 -11.53 11.54 -22.68
C SER A 144 -12.06 11.92 -21.30
N GLY A 145 -11.34 11.61 -20.23
CA GLY A 145 -11.92 11.43 -18.90
C GLY A 145 -12.61 10.06 -18.76
N LEU A 146 -12.73 9.60 -17.52
CA LEU A 146 -13.27 8.28 -17.18
C LEU A 146 -14.37 8.39 -16.14
N LEU A 147 -15.51 7.72 -16.38
CA LEU A 147 -16.49 7.38 -15.35
C LEU A 147 -16.38 5.88 -15.06
N LEU A 148 -16.00 5.52 -13.84
CA LEU A 148 -16.10 4.15 -13.32
C LEU A 148 -17.31 4.07 -12.39
N ALA A 149 -18.31 3.30 -12.79
CA ALA A 149 -19.59 3.15 -12.09
C ALA A 149 -19.68 1.75 -11.46
N LEU A 150 -19.64 1.66 -10.13
CA LEU A 150 -19.72 0.41 -9.38
C LEU A 150 -21.05 0.33 -8.62
N ASP A 151 -21.90 -0.61 -9.02
CA ASP A 151 -23.26 -0.77 -8.48
C ASP A 151 -23.30 -1.84 -7.37
N ASP A 152 -24.21 -1.68 -6.42
CA ASP A 152 -24.55 -2.64 -5.36
C ASP A 152 -23.38 -3.08 -4.44
N LEU A 153 -22.43 -2.19 -4.11
CA LEU A 153 -21.22 -2.50 -3.31
C LEU A 153 -21.42 -3.15 -1.92
N HIS A 154 -22.64 -3.17 -1.40
CA HIS A 154 -22.97 -3.93 -0.20
C HIS A 154 -22.79 -5.45 -0.40
N TRP A 155 -22.72 -5.91 -1.65
CA TRP A 155 -22.42 -7.30 -2.03
C TRP A 155 -20.99 -7.52 -2.51
N ALA A 156 -20.16 -6.48 -2.64
CA ALA A 156 -18.81 -6.63 -3.15
C ALA A 156 -17.96 -7.51 -2.23
N ASP A 157 -17.05 -8.27 -2.83
CA ASP A 157 -16.06 -9.04 -2.12
C ASP A 157 -15.06 -8.14 -1.38
N SER A 158 -14.40 -8.69 -0.36
CA SER A 158 -13.46 -7.94 0.46
C SER A 158 -12.30 -7.36 -0.35
N ALA A 159 -11.80 -8.08 -1.36
CA ALA A 159 -10.67 -7.60 -2.18
C ALA A 159 -11.07 -6.41 -3.07
N SER A 160 -12.28 -6.43 -3.66
CA SER A 160 -12.87 -5.27 -4.33
C SER A 160 -13.01 -4.07 -3.40
N LEU A 161 -13.47 -4.29 -2.17
CA LEU A 161 -13.64 -3.20 -1.21
C LEU A 161 -12.31 -2.61 -0.75
N GLU A 162 -11.27 -3.44 -0.60
CA GLU A 162 -9.90 -3.00 -0.32
C GLU A 162 -9.29 -2.21 -1.49
N LEU A 163 -9.52 -2.64 -2.73
CA LEU A 163 -9.11 -1.91 -3.93
C LEU A 163 -9.82 -0.55 -4.02
N LEU A 164 -11.12 -0.52 -3.77
CA LEU A 164 -11.88 0.72 -3.72
C LEU A 164 -11.32 1.65 -2.64
N ASP A 165 -11.08 1.14 -1.42
CA ASP A 165 -10.48 1.91 -0.34
C ASP A 165 -9.11 2.49 -0.75
N HIS A 166 -8.26 1.69 -1.42
CA HIS A 166 -6.99 2.18 -1.96
C HIS A 166 -7.17 3.36 -2.94
N LEU A 167 -8.14 3.27 -3.85
CA LEU A 167 -8.45 4.33 -4.82
C LEU A 167 -9.05 5.59 -4.18
N VAL A 168 -9.75 5.47 -3.04
CA VAL A 168 -10.24 6.64 -2.30
C VAL A 168 -9.10 7.36 -1.59
N ARG A 169 -8.16 6.62 -1.00
CA ARG A 169 -7.01 7.19 -0.27
C ARG A 169 -5.98 7.82 -1.21
N HIS A 170 -5.70 7.15 -2.33
CA HIS A 170 -4.74 7.61 -3.32
C HIS A 170 -5.50 8.16 -4.51
N ALA A 171 -5.79 9.46 -4.46
CA ALA A 171 -6.46 10.14 -5.56
C ALA A 171 -5.70 9.87 -6.87
N VAL A 172 -6.42 9.37 -7.87
CA VAL A 172 -5.86 9.18 -9.20
C VAL A 172 -5.65 10.58 -9.78
N HIS A 173 -4.41 10.92 -10.11
CA HIS A 173 -4.04 12.21 -10.74
C HIS A 173 -4.43 12.25 -12.22
N ALA A 174 -5.73 12.04 -12.47
CA ALA A 174 -6.34 12.00 -13.78
C ALA A 174 -7.84 12.32 -13.66
N PRO A 175 -8.50 12.76 -14.76
CA PRO A 175 -9.92 13.11 -14.78
C PRO A 175 -10.84 11.88 -14.67
N VAL A 176 -10.87 11.29 -13.47
CA VAL A 176 -11.65 10.10 -13.12
C VAL A 176 -12.81 10.49 -12.19
N VAL A 177 -14.02 10.09 -12.54
CA VAL A 177 -15.20 10.10 -11.66
C VAL A 177 -15.49 8.66 -11.26
N LEU A 178 -15.40 8.35 -9.98
CA LEU A 178 -15.75 7.06 -9.40
C LEU A 178 -17.12 7.18 -8.75
N ALA A 179 -18.14 6.54 -9.31
CA ALA A 179 -19.50 6.58 -8.80
C ALA A 179 -19.86 5.22 -8.21
N VAL A 180 -20.20 5.18 -6.92
CA VAL A 180 -20.50 3.93 -6.22
C VAL A 180 -21.91 3.95 -5.65
N THR A 181 -22.61 2.80 -5.65
CA THR A 181 -23.91 2.67 -4.99
C THR A 181 -23.85 1.68 -3.84
N ARG A 182 -24.50 2.01 -2.73
CA ARG A 182 -24.57 1.12 -1.55
C ARG A 182 -25.82 1.34 -0.71
N ARG A 183 -26.03 0.46 0.28
CA ARG A 183 -27.15 0.53 1.24
C ARG A 183 -26.60 0.82 2.63
N ASP A 184 -27.06 1.89 3.27
CA ASP A 184 -26.45 2.39 4.53
C ASP A 184 -26.35 1.36 5.66
N ARG A 185 -27.37 0.50 5.81
CA ARG A 185 -27.42 -0.52 6.89
C ARG A 185 -26.77 -1.86 6.52
N GLN A 186 -26.35 -2.05 5.28
CA GLN A 186 -25.85 -3.34 4.77
C GLN A 186 -24.42 -3.26 4.22
N SER A 187 -23.83 -2.07 4.22
CA SER A 187 -22.43 -1.88 3.85
C SER A 187 -21.50 -2.26 5.01
N PRO A 188 -20.31 -2.82 4.72
CA PRO A 188 -19.29 -3.03 5.73
C PRO A 188 -18.93 -1.73 6.46
N GLU A 189 -18.80 -1.80 7.79
CA GLU A 189 -18.54 -0.63 8.65
C GLU A 189 -17.24 0.10 8.27
N SER A 190 -16.20 -0.65 7.87
CA SER A 190 -14.92 -0.09 7.42
C SER A 190 -15.07 0.83 6.22
N LEU A 191 -15.84 0.42 5.20
CA LEU A 191 -16.15 1.22 4.02
C LEU A 191 -17.00 2.43 4.39
N ALA A 192 -18.05 2.25 5.20
CA ALA A 192 -18.94 3.33 5.61
C ALA A 192 -18.21 4.43 6.40
N ALA A 193 -17.36 4.04 7.36
CA ALA A 193 -16.52 4.96 8.12
C ALA A 193 -15.52 5.70 7.20
N ARG A 194 -14.96 5.02 6.20
CA ARG A 194 -14.00 5.62 5.26
C ARG A 194 -14.62 6.62 4.32
N LEU A 195 -15.76 6.27 3.71
CA LEU A 195 -16.52 7.19 2.86
C LEU A 195 -17.01 8.40 3.65
N THR A 196 -17.35 8.23 4.92
CA THR A 196 -17.73 9.35 5.81
C THR A 196 -16.56 10.29 6.07
N ARG A 197 -15.39 9.78 6.46
CA ARG A 197 -14.18 10.61 6.57
C ARG A 197 -13.83 11.33 5.27
N GLY A 198 -13.99 10.65 4.14
CA GLY A 198 -13.77 11.27 2.84
C GLY A 198 -14.76 12.40 2.53
N VAL A 199 -15.98 12.36 3.07
CA VAL A 199 -16.92 13.49 3.00
C VAL A 199 -16.41 14.66 3.84
N ASP A 200 -15.93 14.40 5.05
CA ASP A 200 -15.39 15.43 5.95
C ASP A 200 -14.15 16.12 5.35
N ASP A 201 -13.28 15.36 4.69
CA ASP A 201 -12.07 15.84 4.01
C ASP A 201 -12.35 16.41 2.60
N GLY A 202 -13.61 16.39 2.15
CA GLY A 202 -14.02 16.92 0.83
C GLY A 202 -13.59 16.09 -0.38
N THR A 203 -13.11 14.87 -0.19
CA THR A 203 -12.69 13.93 -1.26
C THR A 203 -13.84 13.09 -1.81
N VAL A 204 -14.95 13.00 -1.06
CA VAL A 204 -16.12 12.20 -1.40
C VAL A 204 -17.38 13.06 -1.38
N VAL A 205 -18.16 13.00 -2.46
CA VAL A 205 -19.48 13.65 -2.56
C VAL A 205 -20.56 12.63 -2.24
N ARG A 206 -21.26 12.79 -1.11
CA ARG A 206 -22.37 11.90 -0.73
C ARG A 206 -23.71 12.37 -1.31
N LEU A 207 -24.43 11.44 -1.93
CA LEU A 207 -25.77 11.62 -2.48
C LEU A 207 -26.74 10.60 -1.87
N GLY A 208 -27.46 11.03 -0.82
CA GLY A 208 -28.49 10.20 -0.19
C GLY A 208 -29.82 10.28 -0.93
N LEU A 209 -30.32 9.14 -1.42
CA LEU A 209 -31.62 9.03 -2.07
C LEU A 209 -32.72 8.76 -1.05
N GLY A 210 -33.60 9.74 -0.85
CA GLY A 210 -34.85 9.58 -0.09
C GLY A 210 -36.00 8.99 -0.93
N PRO A 211 -37.15 8.66 -0.32
CA PRO A 211 -38.37 8.29 -1.04
C PRO A 211 -38.80 9.35 -2.07
N LEU A 212 -39.51 8.93 -3.11
CA LEU A 212 -40.14 9.85 -4.05
C LEU A 212 -41.23 10.65 -3.34
N SER A 213 -41.44 11.90 -3.76
CA SER A 213 -42.55 12.68 -3.24
C SER A 213 -43.89 12.20 -3.80
N ALA A 214 -45.00 12.54 -3.14
CA ALA A 214 -46.33 12.27 -3.67
C ALA A 214 -46.55 12.90 -5.06
N HIS A 215 -45.91 14.05 -5.32
CA HIS A 215 -45.96 14.71 -6.63
C HIS A 215 -45.24 13.89 -7.71
N ASP A 216 -44.04 13.41 -7.41
CA ASP A 216 -43.26 12.55 -8.32
C ASP A 216 -44.00 11.24 -8.64
N CYS A 217 -44.65 10.64 -7.63
CA CYS A 217 -45.47 9.45 -7.81
C CYS A 217 -46.71 9.72 -8.69
N ALA A 218 -47.32 10.91 -8.57
CA ALA A 218 -48.43 11.31 -9.43
C ALA A 218 -47.99 11.51 -10.89
N GLU A 219 -46.84 12.13 -11.11
CA GLU A 219 -46.27 12.23 -12.45
C GLU A 219 -45.95 10.85 -13.05
N LEU A 220 -45.42 9.92 -12.24
CA LEU A 220 -45.14 8.55 -12.68
C LEU A 220 -46.41 7.73 -13.00
N ALA A 221 -47.52 7.96 -12.27
CA ALA A 221 -48.80 7.31 -12.52
C ALA A 221 -49.42 7.72 -13.86
N GLY A 222 -49.11 8.92 -14.35
CA GLY A 222 -49.58 9.45 -15.62
C GLY A 222 -51.05 9.88 -15.61
N PRO A 223 -51.55 10.48 -16.72
CA PRO A 223 -52.85 11.15 -16.77
C PRO A 223 -54.08 10.23 -16.66
N GLY A 224 -53.91 8.91 -16.68
CA GLY A 224 -54.99 7.92 -16.64
C GLY A 224 -55.36 7.40 -15.23
N MET A 225 -54.74 7.91 -14.17
CA MET A 225 -54.96 7.44 -12.79
C MET A 225 -55.63 8.52 -11.94
N SER A 226 -56.63 8.13 -11.12
CA SER A 226 -57.30 9.08 -10.24
C SER A 226 -56.35 9.56 -9.12
N PRO A 227 -56.46 10.81 -8.66
CA PRO A 227 -55.64 11.31 -7.54
C PRO A 227 -55.79 10.49 -6.25
N ALA A 228 -56.99 9.93 -6.01
CA ALA A 228 -57.27 9.08 -4.86
C ALA A 228 -56.51 7.74 -4.94
N ASP A 229 -56.47 7.13 -6.12
CA ASP A 229 -55.74 5.89 -6.37
C ASP A 229 -54.23 6.09 -6.25
N THR A 230 -53.70 7.18 -6.84
CA THR A 230 -52.29 7.54 -6.69
C THR A 230 -51.92 7.77 -5.22
N ALA A 231 -52.77 8.45 -4.45
CA ALA A 231 -52.54 8.67 -3.03
C ALA A 231 -52.54 7.36 -2.23
N ALA A 232 -53.44 6.43 -2.54
CA ALA A 232 -53.48 5.10 -1.91
C ALA A 232 -52.22 4.27 -2.26
N LEU A 233 -51.77 4.29 -3.51
CA LEU A 233 -50.54 3.64 -3.95
C LEU A 233 -49.30 4.29 -3.30
N TYR A 234 -49.27 5.61 -3.19
CA TYR A 234 -48.21 6.34 -2.50
C TYR A 234 -48.15 5.97 -1.01
N ALA A 235 -49.29 5.94 -0.32
CA ALA A 235 -49.37 5.53 1.08
C ALA A 235 -48.91 4.08 1.28
N ALA A 236 -49.32 3.16 0.40
CA ALA A 236 -48.94 1.75 0.49
C ALA A 236 -47.46 1.47 0.12
N SER A 237 -46.85 2.33 -0.70
CA SER A 237 -45.44 2.21 -1.08
C SER A 237 -44.50 3.05 -0.22
N GLU A 238 -45.04 3.97 0.60
CA GLU A 238 -44.31 5.00 1.34
C GLU A 238 -43.33 5.79 0.46
N GLY A 239 -43.68 5.99 -0.81
CA GLY A 239 -42.83 6.66 -1.80
C GLY A 239 -41.62 5.85 -2.26
N ASN A 240 -41.50 4.56 -1.92
CA ASN A 240 -40.46 3.71 -2.49
C ASN A 240 -40.79 3.43 -3.98
N PRO A 241 -39.95 3.90 -4.94
CA PRO A 241 -40.25 3.77 -6.37
C PRO A 241 -40.50 2.32 -6.80
N LEU A 242 -39.75 1.37 -6.23
CA LEU A 242 -39.86 -0.04 -6.57
C LEU A 242 -41.24 -0.60 -6.17
N TYR A 243 -41.69 -0.30 -4.94
CA TYR A 243 -43.00 -0.73 -4.46
C TYR A 243 -44.13 0.00 -5.18
N PHE A 244 -43.99 1.31 -5.38
CA PHE A 244 -44.98 2.13 -6.08
C PHE A 244 -45.22 1.63 -7.51
N LEU A 245 -44.15 1.41 -8.29
CA LEU A 245 -44.27 0.91 -9.66
C LEU A 245 -44.87 -0.49 -9.72
N THR A 246 -44.55 -1.36 -8.74
CA THR A 246 -45.10 -2.72 -8.69
C THR A 246 -46.61 -2.70 -8.40
N LEU A 247 -47.05 -1.91 -7.41
CA LEU A 247 -48.47 -1.75 -7.10
C LEU A 247 -49.24 -1.06 -8.25
N LEU A 248 -48.61 -0.09 -8.92
CA LEU A 248 -49.15 0.57 -10.11
C LEU A 248 -49.36 -0.41 -11.27
N GLN A 249 -48.40 -1.30 -11.52
CA GLN A 249 -48.49 -2.34 -12.54
C GLN A 249 -49.58 -3.37 -12.23
N ALA A 250 -49.66 -3.86 -10.98
CA ALA A 250 -50.70 -4.79 -10.55
C ALA A 250 -52.11 -4.21 -10.76
N ARG A 251 -52.31 -2.93 -10.40
CA ARG A 251 -53.59 -2.25 -10.59
C ARG A 251 -53.96 -2.06 -12.06
N ARG A 252 -52.97 -1.81 -12.94
CA ARG A 252 -53.19 -1.74 -14.40
C ARG A 252 -53.46 -3.11 -15.04
N GLY A 253 -53.01 -4.20 -14.42
CA GLY A 253 -53.21 -5.58 -14.88
C GLY A 253 -54.56 -6.22 -14.49
N GLY A 254 -55.43 -5.51 -13.77
CA GLY A 254 -56.79 -5.96 -13.44
C GLY A 254 -56.88 -7.02 -12.33
N THR A 255 -55.81 -7.26 -11.57
CA THR A 255 -55.76 -8.28 -10.50
C THR A 255 -56.33 -7.82 -9.15
N THR A 256 -56.72 -6.55 -9.02
CA THR A 256 -57.34 -6.03 -7.78
C THR A 256 -58.86 -5.97 -7.91
N SER A 257 -59.58 -6.95 -7.36
CA SER A 257 -61.03 -6.84 -7.16
C SER A 257 -61.34 -5.87 -6.02
N ASP A 258 -62.17 -4.85 -6.27
CA ASP A 258 -63.09 -4.09 -5.38
C ASP A 258 -62.86 -4.01 -3.84
N SER A 259 -61.63 -4.13 -3.35
CA SER A 259 -61.30 -3.93 -1.94
C SER A 259 -60.62 -2.57 -1.75
N SER A 260 -61.08 -1.86 -0.71
CA SER A 260 -60.69 -0.49 -0.36
C SER A 260 -59.27 -0.35 0.19
N SER A 261 -58.47 -1.42 0.17
CA SER A 261 -57.05 -1.40 0.55
C SER A 261 -56.26 -2.40 -0.30
N PRO A 262 -55.20 -1.98 -1.02
CA PRO A 262 -54.41 -2.90 -1.83
C PRO A 262 -53.75 -3.98 -0.95
N PRO A 263 -53.85 -5.28 -1.31
CA PRO A 263 -53.18 -6.33 -0.56
C PRO A 263 -51.65 -6.08 -0.52
N GLY A 264 -51.01 -6.47 0.59
CA GLY A 264 -49.57 -6.31 0.75
C GLY A 264 -48.80 -7.04 -0.36
N LEU A 265 -47.70 -6.44 -0.83
CA LEU A 265 -46.87 -6.91 -1.97
C LEU A 265 -46.58 -8.42 -1.93
N GLY A 266 -46.32 -8.99 -0.74
CA GLY A 266 -46.05 -10.42 -0.59
C GLY A 266 -47.24 -11.32 -0.97
N ALA A 267 -48.48 -10.92 -0.71
CA ALA A 267 -49.67 -11.72 -1.04
C ALA A 267 -49.93 -11.77 -2.55
N LEU A 268 -49.79 -10.61 -3.23
CA LEU A 268 -49.92 -10.50 -4.69
C LEU A 268 -48.86 -11.33 -5.42
N LEU A 269 -47.60 -11.24 -4.97
CA LEU A 269 -46.50 -12.00 -5.58
C LEU A 269 -46.64 -13.51 -5.34
N LEU A 270 -47.27 -13.92 -4.22
CA LEU A 270 -47.52 -15.33 -3.93
C LEU A 270 -48.60 -15.93 -4.80
N GLU A 271 -49.66 -15.19 -5.08
CA GLU A 271 -50.74 -15.62 -5.96
C GLU A 271 -50.27 -15.81 -7.41
N GLU A 272 -49.33 -14.98 -7.88
CA GLU A 272 -48.69 -15.21 -9.18
C GLU A 272 -47.85 -16.50 -9.23
N LEU A 273 -47.16 -16.84 -8.14
CA LEU A 273 -46.31 -18.04 -8.05
C LEU A 273 -47.12 -19.34 -7.90
N THR A 274 -48.33 -19.29 -7.32
CA THR A 274 -49.22 -20.45 -7.20
C THR A 274 -49.83 -20.85 -8.55
N ALA A 275 -50.00 -19.90 -9.48
CA ALA A 275 -50.52 -20.12 -10.83
C ALA A 275 -49.51 -20.72 -11.83
N LEU A 276 -48.28 -21.02 -11.39
CA LEU A 276 -47.24 -21.65 -12.21
C LEU A 276 -47.36 -23.17 -12.22
N THR A 277 -47.11 -23.78 -13.39
CA THR A 277 -46.94 -25.23 -13.48
C THR A 277 -45.70 -25.67 -12.70
N PRO A 278 -45.57 -26.96 -12.32
CA PRO A 278 -44.35 -27.46 -11.65
C PRO A 278 -43.08 -27.19 -12.47
N SER A 279 -43.22 -27.21 -13.80
CA SER A 279 -42.12 -26.99 -14.73
C SER A 279 -41.66 -25.53 -14.77
N GLN A 280 -42.60 -24.60 -14.85
CA GLN A 280 -42.35 -23.15 -14.79
C GLN A 280 -41.80 -22.75 -13.41
N ARG A 281 -42.35 -23.33 -12.34
CA ARG A 281 -41.86 -23.12 -10.98
C ARG A 281 -40.40 -23.57 -10.84
N GLY A 282 -40.04 -24.74 -11.39
CA GLY A 282 -38.66 -25.22 -11.36
C GLY A 282 -37.66 -24.28 -12.06
N ILE A 283 -38.07 -23.63 -13.16
CA ILE A 283 -37.26 -22.60 -13.83
C ILE A 283 -37.12 -21.36 -12.95
N VAL A 284 -38.21 -20.87 -12.36
CA VAL A 284 -38.21 -19.69 -11.48
C VAL A 284 -37.37 -19.93 -10.21
N GLU A 285 -37.45 -21.12 -9.61
CA GLU A 285 -36.58 -21.54 -8.50
C GLU A 285 -35.10 -21.58 -8.93
N ALA A 286 -34.79 -22.17 -10.09
CA ALA A 286 -33.43 -22.23 -10.60
C ALA A 286 -32.86 -20.83 -10.88
N VAL A 287 -33.63 -19.92 -11.51
CA VAL A 287 -33.23 -18.52 -11.72
C VAL A 287 -33.03 -17.81 -10.38
N ALA A 288 -33.89 -18.06 -9.39
CA ALA A 288 -33.77 -17.43 -8.07
C ALA A 288 -32.52 -17.90 -7.32
N VAL A 289 -32.12 -19.16 -7.47
CA VAL A 289 -30.94 -19.75 -6.83
C VAL A 289 -29.65 -19.46 -7.58
N LEU A 290 -29.64 -19.52 -8.91
CA LEU A 290 -28.44 -19.25 -9.74
C LEU A 290 -28.14 -17.75 -9.86
N GLY A 291 -29.18 -16.92 -9.81
CA GLY A 291 -29.07 -15.48 -10.00
C GLY A 291 -28.45 -15.12 -11.34
N GLU A 292 -27.27 -14.50 -11.31
CA GLU A 292 -26.58 -14.03 -12.52
C GLU A 292 -25.89 -15.16 -13.30
N HIS A 293 -25.81 -16.38 -12.73
CA HIS A 293 -25.37 -17.58 -13.47
C HIS A 293 -26.51 -18.26 -14.26
N ALA A 294 -27.72 -17.67 -14.29
CA ALA A 294 -28.91 -18.26 -14.91
C ALA A 294 -28.92 -18.13 -16.45
N THR A 295 -27.92 -18.70 -17.11
CA THR A 295 -27.91 -18.84 -18.59
C THR A 295 -28.92 -19.90 -19.03
N PRO A 296 -29.43 -19.86 -20.27
CA PRO A 296 -30.30 -20.91 -20.81
C PRO A 296 -29.68 -22.32 -20.71
N VAL A 297 -28.35 -22.43 -20.92
CA VAL A 297 -27.60 -23.70 -20.79
C VAL A 297 -27.61 -24.19 -19.34
N MET A 298 -27.25 -23.31 -18.38
CA MET A 298 -27.24 -23.64 -16.95
C MET A 298 -28.63 -24.03 -16.44
N LEU A 299 -29.66 -23.29 -16.84
CA LEU A 299 -31.05 -23.58 -16.48
C LEU A 299 -31.52 -24.91 -17.06
N GLY A 300 -31.16 -25.22 -18.30
CA GLY A 300 -31.47 -26.50 -18.90
C GLY A 300 -30.83 -27.66 -18.14
N ARG A 301 -29.57 -27.50 -17.73
CA ARG A 301 -28.84 -28.49 -16.92
C ARG A 301 -29.48 -28.69 -15.55
N VAL A 302 -29.75 -27.61 -14.81
CA VAL A 302 -30.28 -27.64 -13.44
C VAL A 302 -31.73 -28.12 -13.37
N THR A 303 -32.55 -27.75 -14.36
CA THR A 303 -33.95 -28.18 -14.43
C THR A 303 -34.12 -29.55 -15.07
N GLY A 304 -33.08 -30.06 -15.76
CA GLY A 304 -33.14 -31.32 -16.51
C GLY A 304 -34.01 -31.23 -17.77
N ARG A 305 -34.14 -30.03 -18.35
CA ARG A 305 -35.07 -29.76 -19.47
C ARG A 305 -34.34 -29.07 -20.61
N SER A 306 -34.63 -29.47 -21.83
CA SER A 306 -34.03 -28.90 -23.04
C SER A 306 -35.02 -28.97 -24.21
N GLY A 307 -34.71 -28.26 -25.30
CA GLY A 307 -35.54 -28.24 -26.51
C GLY A 307 -36.78 -27.35 -26.40
N ALA A 308 -37.72 -27.52 -27.33
CA ALA A 308 -38.86 -26.62 -27.54
C ALA A 308 -39.72 -26.41 -26.27
N ALA A 309 -39.96 -27.45 -25.48
CA ALA A 309 -40.76 -27.35 -24.26
C ALA A 309 -40.14 -26.47 -23.16
N PHE A 310 -38.80 -26.35 -23.13
CA PHE A 310 -38.11 -25.41 -22.23
C PHE A 310 -38.25 -23.97 -22.74
N THR A 311 -38.09 -23.77 -24.05
CA THR A 311 -38.29 -22.46 -24.69
C THR A 311 -39.72 -21.96 -24.50
N ASP A 312 -40.72 -22.80 -24.71
CA ASP A 312 -42.14 -22.44 -24.50
C ASP A 312 -42.44 -22.01 -23.06
N ASP A 313 -41.85 -22.69 -22.07
CA ASP A 313 -42.00 -22.32 -20.65
C ASP A 313 -41.27 -21.01 -20.33
N VAL A 314 -40.07 -20.76 -20.88
CA VAL A 314 -39.35 -19.48 -20.74
C VAL A 314 -40.12 -18.33 -21.41
N ASP A 315 -40.65 -18.54 -22.62
CA ASP A 315 -41.46 -17.56 -23.34
C ASP A 315 -42.74 -17.26 -22.58
N THR A 316 -43.41 -18.28 -22.03
CA THR A 316 -44.60 -18.10 -21.17
C THR A 316 -44.27 -17.27 -19.93
N LEU A 317 -43.14 -17.55 -19.26
CA LEU A 317 -42.70 -16.80 -18.09
C LEU A 317 -42.28 -15.36 -18.43
N THR A 318 -41.74 -15.14 -19.63
CA THR A 318 -41.38 -13.80 -20.15
C THR A 318 -42.63 -13.02 -20.52
N HIS A 319 -43.62 -13.65 -21.17
CA HIS A 319 -44.92 -13.06 -21.49
C HIS A 319 -45.72 -12.68 -20.23
N ARG A 320 -45.58 -13.45 -19.15
CA ARG A 320 -46.12 -13.13 -17.82
C ARG A 320 -45.31 -12.07 -17.06
N ASP A 321 -44.27 -11.50 -17.67
CA ASP A 321 -43.30 -10.57 -17.07
C ASP A 321 -42.75 -11.09 -15.73
N LEU A 322 -42.52 -12.39 -15.60
CA LEU A 322 -41.84 -12.99 -14.44
C LEU A 322 -40.33 -13.10 -14.69
N LEU A 323 -39.95 -13.45 -15.92
CA LEU A 323 -38.58 -13.46 -16.40
C LEU A 323 -38.34 -12.32 -17.39
N ARG A 324 -37.11 -11.79 -17.37
CA ARG A 324 -36.60 -10.82 -18.35
C ARG A 324 -35.21 -11.23 -18.79
N SER A 325 -34.93 -11.08 -20.07
CA SER A 325 -33.59 -11.23 -20.61
C SER A 325 -32.81 -9.94 -20.44
N ASP A 326 -31.65 -10.03 -19.81
CA ASP A 326 -30.67 -8.95 -19.82
C ASP A 326 -29.97 -8.87 -21.21
N PRO A 327 -29.45 -7.71 -21.64
CA PRO A 327 -28.55 -7.59 -22.80
C PRO A 327 -27.48 -8.67 -22.96
N GLN A 328 -26.98 -9.28 -21.87
CA GLN A 328 -26.00 -10.37 -21.92
C GLN A 328 -26.62 -11.76 -22.17
N GLY A 329 -27.94 -11.85 -22.35
CA GLY A 329 -28.66 -13.12 -22.56
C GLY A 329 -28.97 -13.90 -21.28
N LEU A 330 -28.75 -13.29 -20.10
CA LEU A 330 -29.08 -13.86 -18.80
C LEU A 330 -30.57 -13.73 -18.50
N LEU A 331 -31.17 -14.79 -17.98
CA LEU A 331 -32.56 -14.76 -17.52
C LEU A 331 -32.60 -14.29 -16.08
N THR A 332 -33.24 -13.15 -15.86
CA THR A 332 -33.39 -12.53 -14.54
C THR A 332 -34.86 -12.49 -14.15
N LEU A 333 -35.15 -12.58 -12.86
CA LEU A 333 -36.50 -12.31 -12.38
C LEU A 333 -36.77 -10.81 -12.51
N ARG A 334 -37.99 -10.44 -12.94
CA ARG A 334 -38.39 -9.04 -13.17
C ARG A 334 -38.07 -8.10 -12.00
N HIS A 335 -37.99 -8.65 -10.80
CA HIS A 335 -37.93 -7.88 -9.56
C HIS A 335 -37.12 -8.59 -8.46
N PRO A 336 -36.19 -7.88 -7.78
CA PRO A 336 -35.36 -8.47 -6.71
C PRO A 336 -36.17 -9.08 -5.55
N VAL A 337 -37.30 -8.48 -5.16
CA VAL A 337 -38.17 -9.03 -4.10
C VAL A 337 -38.78 -10.38 -4.50
N VAL A 338 -39.11 -10.59 -5.78
CA VAL A 338 -39.61 -11.89 -6.26
C VAL A 338 -38.52 -12.94 -6.11
N ARG A 339 -37.28 -12.60 -6.47
CA ARG A 339 -36.13 -13.48 -6.26
C ARG A 339 -35.95 -13.86 -4.79
N THR A 340 -35.93 -12.90 -3.88
CA THR A 340 -35.78 -13.19 -2.44
C THR A 340 -36.88 -14.12 -1.95
N LEU A 341 -38.13 -13.84 -2.33
CA LEU A 341 -39.31 -14.59 -1.90
C LEU A 341 -39.30 -16.03 -2.44
N VAL A 342 -38.95 -16.21 -3.73
CA VAL A 342 -38.79 -17.54 -4.34
C VAL A 342 -37.62 -18.29 -3.70
N HIS A 343 -36.48 -17.63 -3.51
CA HIS A 343 -35.28 -18.24 -2.94
C HIS A 343 -35.52 -18.74 -1.50
N GLU A 344 -36.15 -17.93 -0.66
CA GLU A 344 -36.49 -18.30 0.73
C GLU A 344 -37.49 -19.46 0.79
N ARG A 345 -38.44 -19.52 -0.15
CA ARG A 345 -39.43 -20.60 -0.23
C ARG A 345 -38.93 -21.87 -0.93
N THR A 346 -37.86 -21.78 -1.71
CA THR A 346 -37.26 -22.96 -2.35
C THR A 346 -36.72 -23.89 -1.25
N PRO A 347 -37.10 -25.18 -1.21
CA PRO A 347 -36.62 -26.09 -0.18
C PRO A 347 -35.09 -26.17 -0.11
N PHE A 348 -34.53 -26.29 1.10
CA PHE A 348 -33.08 -26.32 1.32
C PHE A 348 -32.34 -27.34 0.43
N LEU A 349 -32.79 -28.59 0.42
CA LEU A 349 -32.18 -29.65 -0.39
C LEU A 349 -32.27 -29.36 -1.90
N ARG A 350 -33.34 -28.69 -2.34
CA ARG A 350 -33.47 -28.28 -3.74
C ARG A 350 -32.44 -27.23 -4.11
N ARG A 351 -32.18 -26.25 -3.23
CA ARG A 351 -31.11 -25.26 -3.44
C ARG A 351 -29.73 -25.93 -3.50
N VAL A 352 -29.46 -26.88 -2.61
CA VAL A 352 -28.22 -27.67 -2.60
C VAL A 352 -28.00 -28.38 -3.94
N ASP A 353 -29.02 -29.06 -4.46
CA ASP A 353 -28.93 -29.75 -5.76
C ASP A 353 -28.69 -28.78 -6.93
N ILE A 354 -29.35 -27.61 -6.92
CA ILE A 354 -29.14 -26.58 -7.94
C ILE A 354 -27.68 -26.10 -7.92
N HIS A 355 -27.12 -25.81 -6.74
CA HIS A 355 -25.73 -25.40 -6.61
C HIS A 355 -24.76 -26.51 -7.04
N ARG A 356 -25.03 -27.78 -6.69
CA ARG A 356 -24.21 -28.92 -7.11
C ARG A 356 -24.15 -29.03 -8.65
N LEU A 357 -25.30 -29.02 -9.31
CA LEU A 357 -25.40 -29.10 -10.77
C LEU A 357 -24.73 -27.91 -11.45
N ALA A 358 -24.81 -26.72 -10.85
CA ALA A 358 -24.12 -25.54 -11.36
C ALA A 358 -22.60 -25.66 -11.26
N ALA A 359 -22.08 -26.18 -10.15
CA ALA A 359 -20.64 -26.42 -9.97
C ALA A 359 -20.10 -27.46 -10.97
N GLU A 360 -20.89 -28.49 -11.30
CA GLU A 360 -20.57 -29.50 -12.32
C GLU A 360 -20.53 -28.88 -13.72
N GLU A 361 -21.52 -28.06 -14.08
CA GLU A 361 -21.58 -27.39 -15.39
C GLU A 361 -20.44 -26.38 -15.56
N LEU A 362 -20.14 -25.60 -14.53
CA LEU A 362 -18.99 -24.69 -14.53
C LEU A 362 -17.68 -25.46 -14.69
N ALA A 363 -17.55 -26.64 -14.06
CA ALA A 363 -16.38 -27.50 -14.26
C ALA A 363 -16.27 -27.98 -15.72
N PHE A 364 -17.40 -28.39 -16.32
CA PHE A 364 -17.44 -28.82 -17.72
C PHE A 364 -17.09 -27.68 -18.69
N ALA A 365 -17.52 -26.46 -18.39
CA ALA A 365 -17.20 -25.26 -19.16
C ALA A 365 -15.76 -24.75 -18.96
N GLY A 366 -14.96 -25.39 -18.11
CA GLY A 366 -13.57 -25.00 -17.84
C GLY A 366 -13.42 -23.78 -16.92
N ALA A 367 -14.45 -23.45 -16.14
CA ALA A 367 -14.39 -22.36 -15.17
C ALA A 367 -13.33 -22.62 -14.09
N SER A 368 -12.78 -21.55 -13.55
CA SER A 368 -11.77 -21.60 -12.51
C SER A 368 -12.29 -22.17 -11.20
N ALA A 369 -11.39 -22.68 -10.34
CA ALA A 369 -11.77 -23.13 -9.00
C ALA A 369 -12.43 -22.03 -8.16
N ALA A 370 -12.01 -20.77 -8.33
CA ALA A 370 -12.57 -19.61 -7.62
C ALA A 370 -14.04 -19.33 -7.99
N GLU A 371 -14.38 -19.41 -9.29
CA GLU A 371 -15.78 -19.27 -9.76
C GLU A 371 -16.66 -20.42 -9.26
N ARG A 372 -16.11 -21.64 -9.25
CA ARG A 372 -16.82 -22.84 -8.79
C ARG A 372 -17.01 -22.86 -7.27
N ALA A 373 -16.08 -22.30 -6.50
CA ALA A 373 -16.05 -22.37 -5.03
C ALA A 373 -17.35 -21.90 -4.39
N HIS A 374 -17.99 -20.85 -4.94
CA HIS A 374 -19.28 -20.36 -4.47
C HIS A 374 -20.38 -21.44 -4.45
N HIS A 375 -20.52 -22.13 -5.58
CA HIS A 375 -21.53 -23.17 -5.75
C HIS A 375 -21.16 -24.43 -4.96
N VAL A 376 -19.87 -24.78 -4.93
CA VAL A 376 -19.36 -25.90 -4.13
C VAL A 376 -19.68 -25.70 -2.64
N GLU A 377 -19.36 -24.55 -2.06
CA GLU A 377 -19.66 -24.23 -0.65
C GLU A 377 -21.14 -24.40 -0.32
N ARG A 378 -22.05 -23.91 -1.18
CA ARG A 378 -23.50 -23.98 -0.94
C ARG A 378 -24.12 -25.35 -1.21
N SER A 379 -23.42 -26.20 -1.94
CA SER A 379 -23.82 -27.58 -2.19
C SER A 379 -23.28 -28.58 -1.15
N LEU A 380 -22.29 -28.16 -0.36
CA LEU A 380 -21.60 -29.05 0.58
C LEU A 380 -22.43 -29.27 1.84
N THR A 381 -22.99 -30.47 2.00
CA THR A 381 -23.82 -30.85 3.17
C THR A 381 -23.14 -31.89 4.08
N ALA A 382 -22.16 -32.62 3.54
CA ALA A 382 -21.37 -33.63 4.24
C ALA A 382 -19.93 -33.61 3.71
N TRP A 383 -19.06 -34.45 4.27
CA TRP A 383 -17.70 -34.62 3.75
C TRP A 383 -17.73 -35.11 2.29
N ASP A 384 -17.14 -34.32 1.39
CA ASP A 384 -16.89 -34.67 -0.01
C ASP A 384 -15.45 -34.25 -0.38
N PRO A 385 -14.53 -35.21 -0.60
CA PRO A 385 -13.16 -34.93 -0.96
C PRO A 385 -13.01 -34.11 -2.25
N ALA A 386 -13.88 -34.31 -3.24
CA ALA A 386 -13.80 -33.60 -4.52
C ALA A 386 -14.20 -32.13 -4.36
N ALA A 387 -15.28 -31.87 -3.61
CA ALA A 387 -15.69 -30.51 -3.25
C ALA A 387 -14.60 -29.77 -2.46
N VAL A 388 -14.00 -30.43 -1.46
CA VAL A 388 -12.93 -29.85 -0.63
C VAL A 388 -11.67 -29.57 -1.45
N ALA A 389 -11.34 -30.43 -2.43
CA ALA A 389 -10.23 -30.18 -3.34
C ALA A 389 -10.43 -28.91 -4.18
N VAL A 390 -11.67 -28.63 -4.64
CA VAL A 390 -11.98 -27.39 -5.37
C VAL A 390 -11.83 -26.16 -4.47
N LEU A 391 -12.31 -26.23 -3.23
CA LEU A 391 -12.16 -25.14 -2.26
C LEU A 391 -10.68 -24.89 -1.92
N ASP A 392 -9.88 -25.94 -1.78
CA ASP A 392 -8.44 -25.83 -1.53
C ASP A 392 -7.68 -25.23 -2.73
N GLU A 393 -8.00 -25.67 -3.95
CA GLU A 393 -7.43 -25.11 -5.17
C GLU A 393 -7.81 -23.63 -5.33
N ALA A 394 -9.07 -23.28 -5.06
CA ALA A 394 -9.55 -21.90 -5.08
C ALA A 394 -8.76 -21.05 -4.07
N ALA A 395 -8.60 -21.54 -2.84
CA ALA A 395 -7.85 -20.87 -1.79
C ALA A 395 -6.37 -20.67 -2.15
N ALA A 396 -5.73 -21.70 -2.72
CA ALA A 396 -4.33 -21.62 -3.17
C ALA A 396 -4.14 -20.55 -4.25
N ARG A 397 -5.06 -20.46 -5.22
CA ARG A 397 -4.99 -19.48 -6.32
C ARG A 397 -5.23 -18.04 -5.88
N THR A 398 -6.05 -17.82 -4.86
CA THR A 398 -6.40 -16.48 -4.38
C THR A 398 -5.55 -16.01 -3.20
N ALA A 399 -4.70 -16.86 -2.61
CA ALA A 399 -3.93 -16.55 -1.41
C ALA A 399 -3.16 -15.22 -1.48
N ARG A 400 -2.59 -14.88 -2.64
CA ARG A 400 -1.76 -13.68 -2.84
C ARG A 400 -2.55 -12.40 -3.15
N THR A 401 -3.72 -12.53 -3.77
CA THR A 401 -4.50 -11.39 -4.28
C THR A 401 -5.75 -11.13 -3.44
N ALA A 402 -6.31 -12.16 -2.82
CA ALA A 402 -7.46 -12.12 -1.93
C ALA A 402 -7.33 -13.12 -0.77
N PRO A 403 -6.41 -12.87 0.18
CA PRO A 403 -6.19 -13.73 1.35
C PRO A 403 -7.45 -13.95 2.20
N ALA A 404 -8.38 -12.99 2.24
CA ALA A 404 -9.66 -13.17 2.95
C ALA A 404 -10.54 -14.28 2.33
N SER A 405 -10.65 -14.34 1.00
CA SER A 405 -11.37 -15.44 0.32
C SER A 405 -10.66 -16.78 0.54
N CYS A 406 -9.32 -16.79 0.53
CA CYS A 406 -8.53 -17.97 0.86
C CYS A 406 -8.83 -18.48 2.29
N ALA A 407 -8.79 -17.59 3.29
CA ALA A 407 -9.12 -17.95 4.67
C ALA A 407 -10.56 -18.49 4.83
N HIS A 408 -11.52 -17.91 4.11
CA HIS A 408 -12.92 -18.34 4.08
C HIS A 408 -13.08 -19.75 3.50
N TRP A 409 -12.53 -20.02 2.32
CA TRP A 409 -12.67 -21.35 1.70
C TRP A 409 -11.92 -22.44 2.48
N LEU A 410 -10.78 -22.13 3.10
CA LEU A 410 -10.09 -23.05 4.00
C LEU A 410 -10.92 -23.33 5.27
N ASP A 411 -11.63 -22.33 5.81
CA ASP A 411 -12.57 -22.51 6.92
C ASP A 411 -13.70 -23.49 6.56
N VAL A 412 -14.33 -23.28 5.40
CA VAL A 412 -15.39 -24.16 4.88
C VAL A 412 -14.85 -25.59 4.74
N ALA A 413 -13.68 -25.77 4.12
CA ALA A 413 -13.05 -27.09 4.00
C ALA A 413 -12.79 -27.75 5.37
N LEU A 414 -12.29 -26.99 6.36
CA LEU A 414 -12.03 -27.48 7.70
C LEU A 414 -13.29 -27.91 8.47
N ARG A 415 -14.40 -27.20 8.29
CA ARG A 415 -15.70 -27.52 8.91
C ARG A 415 -16.29 -28.84 8.43
N HIS A 416 -16.05 -29.20 7.17
CA HIS A 416 -16.58 -30.44 6.58
C HIS A 416 -15.59 -31.61 6.59
N LEU A 417 -14.31 -31.37 6.87
CA LEU A 417 -13.30 -32.42 7.06
C LEU A 417 -13.67 -33.29 8.28
N PRO A 418 -13.69 -34.63 8.19
CA PRO A 418 -14.00 -35.49 9.34
C PRO A 418 -12.93 -35.41 10.44
N HIS A 419 -13.36 -35.62 11.69
CA HIS A 419 -12.46 -35.70 12.85
C HIS A 419 -11.93 -37.13 13.04
N THR A 420 -11.14 -37.62 12.09
CA THR A 420 -10.50 -38.94 12.12
C THR A 420 -8.98 -38.82 12.14
N ALA A 421 -8.29 -39.87 12.61
CA ALA A 421 -6.82 -39.91 12.62
C ALA A 421 -6.22 -39.77 11.21
N GLU A 422 -6.89 -40.34 10.21
CA GLU A 422 -6.51 -40.23 8.78
C GLU A 422 -6.43 -38.78 8.28
N HIS A 423 -7.35 -37.92 8.74
CA HIS A 423 -7.42 -36.53 8.30
C HIS A 423 -6.71 -35.54 9.25
N ALA A 424 -6.05 -36.03 10.30
CA ALA A 424 -5.43 -35.18 11.32
C ALA A 424 -4.32 -34.30 10.73
N LEU A 425 -3.41 -34.87 9.93
CA LEU A 425 -2.32 -34.11 9.29
C LEU A 425 -2.86 -33.06 8.33
N ARG A 426 -3.82 -33.46 7.49
CA ARG A 426 -4.47 -32.55 6.52
C ARG A 426 -5.19 -31.39 7.21
N ARG A 427 -5.87 -31.66 8.33
CA ARG A 427 -6.50 -30.60 9.14
C ARG A 427 -5.46 -29.58 9.62
N ARG A 428 -4.34 -30.05 10.17
CA ARG A 428 -3.27 -29.16 10.65
C ARG A 428 -2.66 -28.33 9.53
N GLU A 429 -2.46 -28.92 8.35
CA GLU A 429 -1.95 -28.22 7.17
C GLU A 429 -2.91 -27.11 6.71
N LEU A 430 -4.20 -27.41 6.60
CA LEU A 430 -5.23 -26.42 6.22
C LEU A 430 -5.39 -25.34 7.30
N THR A 431 -5.29 -25.68 8.59
CA THR A 431 -5.31 -24.71 9.69
C THR A 431 -4.11 -23.75 9.61
N LEU A 432 -2.90 -24.26 9.35
CA LEU A 432 -1.71 -23.42 9.18
C LEU A 432 -1.87 -22.46 8.00
N ARG A 433 -2.34 -22.95 6.84
CA ARG A 433 -2.60 -22.12 5.66
C ARG A 433 -3.71 -21.09 5.90
N ARG A 434 -4.75 -21.44 6.65
CA ARG A 434 -5.81 -20.50 7.05
C ARG A 434 -5.25 -19.41 7.95
N ALA A 435 -4.42 -19.76 8.93
CA ALA A 435 -3.76 -18.79 9.79
C ALA A 435 -2.85 -17.84 8.97
N GLN A 436 -2.08 -18.36 8.02
CA GLN A 436 -1.27 -17.53 7.11
C GLN A 436 -2.14 -16.52 6.32
N ALA A 437 -3.25 -16.98 5.76
CA ALA A 437 -4.17 -16.13 5.01
C ALA A 437 -4.82 -15.06 5.90
N LEU A 438 -5.23 -15.42 7.13
CA LEU A 438 -5.75 -14.47 8.11
C LEU A 438 -4.70 -13.42 8.51
N ALA A 439 -3.46 -13.84 8.76
CA ALA A 439 -2.38 -12.91 9.07
C ALA A 439 -2.14 -11.91 7.92
N ALA A 440 -2.23 -12.37 6.67
CA ALA A 440 -2.08 -11.52 5.48
C ALA A 440 -3.23 -10.52 5.27
N CYS A 441 -4.46 -10.84 5.68
CA CYS A 441 -5.63 -9.95 5.56
C CYS A 441 -5.99 -9.21 6.85
N GLY A 442 -5.05 -9.09 7.80
CA GLY A 442 -5.21 -8.31 9.03
C GLY A 442 -6.00 -9.01 10.17
N GLY A 443 -6.38 -10.27 9.99
CA GLY A 443 -6.98 -11.14 11.00
C GLY A 443 -5.96 -11.66 12.02
N LEU A 444 -5.04 -10.81 12.50
CA LEU A 444 -3.89 -11.23 13.33
C LEU A 444 -4.31 -11.97 14.62
N ARG A 445 -5.38 -11.51 15.29
CA ARG A 445 -5.87 -12.16 16.52
C ARG A 445 -6.43 -13.56 16.25
N GLU A 446 -7.23 -13.71 15.20
CA GLU A 446 -7.78 -15.00 14.82
C GLU A 446 -6.68 -15.96 14.32
N SER A 447 -5.73 -15.45 13.53
CA SER A 447 -4.54 -16.20 13.13
C SER A 447 -3.77 -16.72 14.34
N ARG A 448 -3.54 -15.86 15.36
CA ARG A 448 -2.87 -16.26 16.60
C ARG A 448 -3.62 -17.39 17.29
N ASP A 449 -4.94 -17.26 17.46
CA ASP A 449 -5.74 -18.24 18.20
C ASP A 449 -5.68 -19.63 17.53
N LEU A 450 -5.77 -19.68 16.20
CA LEU A 450 -5.58 -20.92 15.43
C LEU A 450 -4.18 -21.51 15.59
N LEU A 451 -3.15 -20.67 15.58
CA LEU A 451 -1.76 -21.13 15.72
C LEU A 451 -1.50 -21.66 17.12
N GLN A 452 -2.03 -21.01 18.16
CA GLN A 452 -1.95 -21.49 19.53
C GLN A 452 -2.65 -22.84 19.69
N GLU A 453 -3.83 -23.02 19.10
CA GLU A 453 -4.53 -24.32 19.07
C GLU A 453 -3.72 -25.40 18.37
N LEU A 454 -3.16 -25.08 17.20
CA LEU A 454 -2.33 -26.01 16.41
C LEU A 454 -1.04 -26.39 17.14
N ILE A 455 -0.42 -25.45 17.88
CA ILE A 455 0.76 -25.68 18.72
C ILE A 455 0.39 -26.45 19.99
N ALA A 456 -0.79 -26.24 20.57
CA ALA A 456 -1.21 -26.92 21.79
C ALA A 456 -1.64 -28.38 21.54
N THR A 457 -2.16 -28.68 20.35
CA THR A 457 -2.67 -30.01 19.98
C THR A 457 -1.50 -30.99 19.75
N PRO A 458 -1.30 -32.00 20.62
CA PRO A 458 -0.24 -32.98 20.45
C PRO A 458 -0.59 -33.97 19.34
N SER A 459 0.37 -34.32 18.47
CA SER A 459 0.23 -35.49 17.59
C SER A 459 0.21 -36.77 18.42
N ARG A 460 -0.91 -37.50 18.40
CA ARG A 460 -0.97 -38.89 18.88
C ARG A 460 -1.03 -39.81 17.66
N SER A 461 0.11 -40.32 17.24
CA SER A 461 0.13 -41.53 16.39
C SER A 461 -0.23 -42.74 17.25
N SER A 462 -0.78 -43.80 16.63
CA SER A 462 -1.11 -45.07 17.30
C SER A 462 0.10 -45.74 17.98
N ASP A 463 1.32 -45.35 17.59
CA ASP A 463 2.59 -45.88 18.12
C ASP A 463 3.41 -44.87 18.96
N GLY A 464 2.81 -43.73 19.34
CA GLY A 464 3.38 -42.79 20.32
C GLY A 464 4.59 -41.95 19.89
N HIS A 465 5.08 -42.09 18.65
CA HIS A 465 6.19 -41.30 18.10
C HIS A 465 5.68 -40.24 17.11
N ALA A 466 6.11 -38.99 17.25
CA ALA A 466 5.85 -37.92 16.29
C ALA A 466 6.67 -38.17 15.00
N THR A 467 6.05 -38.04 13.84
CA THR A 467 6.75 -38.13 12.54
C THR A 467 7.54 -36.84 12.27
N GLY A 468 8.58 -36.89 11.42
CA GLY A 468 9.37 -35.70 11.06
C GLY A 468 8.54 -34.58 10.41
N GLU A 469 7.51 -34.93 9.63
CA GLU A 469 6.58 -33.98 9.01
C GLU A 469 5.73 -33.21 10.04
N ASP A 470 5.35 -33.87 11.15
CA ASP A 470 4.59 -33.24 12.24
C ASP A 470 5.44 -32.22 13.02
N HIS A 471 6.77 -32.44 13.07
CA HIS A 471 7.71 -31.51 13.69
C HIS A 471 7.91 -30.26 12.84
N ASP A 472 8.15 -30.40 11.52
CA ASP A 472 8.29 -29.26 10.60
C ASP A 472 7.05 -28.37 10.62
N LEU A 473 5.84 -28.97 10.56
CA LEU A 473 4.59 -28.22 10.60
C LEU A 473 4.45 -27.43 11.91
N ARG A 474 4.83 -28.05 13.04
CA ARG A 474 4.83 -27.39 14.35
C ARG A 474 5.80 -26.20 14.38
N VAL A 475 7.03 -26.37 13.90
CA VAL A 475 8.03 -25.30 13.88
C VAL A 475 7.55 -24.14 13.00
N ARG A 476 6.99 -24.43 11.82
CA ARG A 476 6.38 -23.41 10.94
C ARG A 476 5.24 -22.66 11.62
N ALA A 477 4.40 -23.36 12.39
CA ALA A 477 3.34 -22.72 13.17
C ALA A 477 3.89 -21.87 14.31
N VAL A 478 4.94 -22.31 15.01
CA VAL A 478 5.63 -21.54 16.05
C VAL A 478 6.25 -20.26 15.48
N VAL A 479 6.96 -20.36 14.36
CA VAL A 479 7.57 -19.22 13.64
C VAL A 479 6.49 -18.22 13.24
N LEU A 480 5.42 -18.67 12.59
CA LEU A 480 4.32 -17.79 12.20
C LEU A 480 3.60 -17.19 13.41
N CYS A 481 3.43 -17.94 14.49
CA CYS A 481 2.82 -17.44 15.73
C CYS A 481 3.69 -16.34 16.33
N ALA A 482 5.01 -16.53 16.40
CA ALA A 482 5.94 -15.52 16.89
C ALA A 482 5.90 -14.24 16.05
N LEU A 483 5.82 -14.38 14.72
CA LEU A 483 5.66 -13.25 13.79
C LEU A 483 4.33 -12.51 14.05
N VAL A 484 3.21 -13.23 14.20
CA VAL A 484 1.89 -12.63 14.49
C VAL A 484 1.88 -11.96 15.86
N GLU A 485 2.48 -12.56 16.89
CA GLU A 485 2.59 -11.98 18.22
C GLU A 485 3.39 -10.67 18.18
N ARG A 486 4.48 -10.62 17.42
CA ARG A 486 5.26 -9.39 17.18
C ARG A 486 4.42 -8.30 16.53
N HIS A 487 3.65 -8.60 15.48
CA HIS A 487 2.75 -7.62 14.86
C HIS A 487 1.61 -7.16 15.77
N LEU A 488 1.22 -7.97 16.77
CA LEU A 488 0.27 -7.62 17.83
C LEU A 488 0.94 -6.91 19.02
N GLY A 489 2.23 -6.60 18.93
CA GLY A 489 3.03 -5.93 19.95
C GLY A 489 3.46 -6.80 21.13
N ARG A 490 3.24 -8.11 21.06
CA ARG A 490 3.55 -9.13 22.07
C ARG A 490 4.89 -9.81 21.80
N CYS A 491 5.95 -9.00 21.72
CA CYS A 491 7.29 -9.49 21.41
C CYS A 491 7.88 -10.38 22.52
N ALA A 492 7.51 -10.16 23.78
CA ALA A 492 7.99 -10.98 24.90
C ALA A 492 7.44 -12.41 24.79
N GLU A 493 6.17 -12.54 24.41
CA GLU A 493 5.51 -13.81 24.15
C GLU A 493 6.10 -14.53 22.94
N ALA A 494 6.40 -13.78 21.87
CA ALA A 494 7.10 -14.31 20.69
C ALA A 494 8.48 -14.91 21.08
N VAL A 495 9.29 -14.15 21.84
CA VAL A 495 10.61 -14.60 22.31
C VAL A 495 10.50 -15.84 23.21
N ALA A 496 9.55 -15.84 24.14
CA ALA A 496 9.32 -16.97 25.04
C ALA A 496 8.90 -18.24 24.27
N LEU A 497 8.03 -18.09 23.27
CA LEU A 497 7.58 -19.18 22.41
C LEU A 497 8.75 -19.79 21.62
N LEU A 498 9.58 -18.95 21.00
CA LEU A 498 10.74 -19.39 20.19
C LEU A 498 11.79 -20.10 21.05
N ARG A 499 12.13 -19.53 22.23
CA ARG A 499 13.08 -20.17 23.17
C ARG A 499 12.59 -21.52 23.67
N ARG A 500 11.28 -21.64 23.94
CA ARG A 500 10.68 -22.90 24.37
C ARG A 500 10.81 -23.98 23.29
N GLU A 501 10.70 -23.62 22.01
CA GLU A 501 10.85 -24.59 20.92
C GLU A 501 12.34 -24.92 20.65
N LEU A 502 13.24 -23.94 20.75
CA LEU A 502 14.69 -24.17 20.70
C LEU A 502 15.18 -25.12 21.80
N ALA A 503 14.60 -25.05 23.01
CA ALA A 503 14.93 -25.93 24.12
C ALA A 503 14.51 -27.40 23.92
N ARG A 504 13.79 -27.72 22.83
CA ARG A 504 13.36 -29.10 22.49
C ARG A 504 14.34 -29.83 21.57
N ASP A 505 15.54 -29.29 21.39
CA ASP A 505 16.58 -29.82 20.52
C ASP A 505 16.10 -30.07 19.08
N PRO A 506 15.61 -29.01 18.39
CA PRO A 506 15.07 -29.14 17.04
C PRO A 506 16.18 -29.44 16.02
N ALA A 507 15.79 -29.90 14.83
CA ALA A 507 16.75 -30.17 13.75
C ALA A 507 17.53 -28.89 13.36
N PRO A 508 18.75 -29.00 12.82
CA PRO A 508 19.57 -27.83 12.45
C PRO A 508 18.86 -26.81 11.54
N ALA A 509 18.03 -27.26 10.58
CA ALA A 509 17.22 -26.39 9.72
C ALA A 509 16.18 -25.58 10.51
N ASP A 510 15.60 -26.18 11.54
CA ASP A 510 14.61 -25.53 12.40
C ASP A 510 15.28 -24.57 13.39
N VAL A 511 16.49 -24.88 13.87
CA VAL A 511 17.32 -23.94 14.66
C VAL A 511 17.56 -22.64 13.87
N VAL A 512 17.85 -22.74 12.57
CA VAL A 512 18.04 -21.56 11.70
C VAL A 512 16.76 -20.73 11.63
N ARG A 513 15.61 -21.35 11.33
CA ARG A 513 14.31 -20.64 11.23
C ARG A 513 13.90 -19.98 12.55
N LEU A 514 14.04 -20.71 13.66
CA LEU A 514 13.71 -20.20 15.00
C LEU A 514 14.67 -19.07 15.41
N GLY A 515 15.96 -19.22 15.13
CA GLY A 515 16.98 -18.21 15.43
C GLY A 515 16.79 -16.91 14.65
N LEU A 516 16.42 -17.01 13.36
CA LEU A 516 16.09 -15.86 12.51
C LEU A 516 14.94 -15.03 13.10
N GLU A 517 13.83 -15.68 13.46
CA GLU A 517 12.69 -14.99 14.07
C GLU A 517 13.02 -14.45 15.46
N LEU A 518 13.81 -15.18 16.24
CA LEU A 518 14.19 -14.78 17.60
C LEU A 518 15.00 -13.48 17.56
N GLY A 519 16.02 -13.42 16.71
CA GLY A 519 16.80 -12.21 16.53
C GLY A 519 15.99 -11.07 15.89
N SER A 520 15.00 -11.38 15.06
CA SER A 520 14.10 -10.37 14.45
C SER A 520 13.13 -9.73 15.47
N ALA A 521 12.73 -10.49 16.50
CA ALA A 521 11.84 -10.04 17.57
C ALA A 521 12.57 -9.29 18.69
N ALA A 522 13.82 -9.64 18.99
CA ALA A 522 14.54 -9.11 20.16
C ALA A 522 14.67 -7.56 20.19
N PRO A 523 15.00 -6.85 19.09
CA PRO A 523 15.10 -5.39 19.11
C PRO A 523 13.76 -4.66 19.36
N GLN A 524 12.63 -5.35 19.25
CA GLN A 524 11.29 -4.75 19.28
C GLN A 524 10.57 -4.92 20.63
N GLY A 525 11.12 -5.74 21.55
CA GLY A 525 10.46 -6.11 22.79
C GLY A 525 10.72 -5.16 23.97
N THR A 526 9.69 -4.94 24.79
CA THR A 526 9.87 -4.29 26.10
C THR A 526 10.64 -5.23 27.03
N GLY A 527 11.89 -4.90 27.32
CA GLY A 527 12.73 -5.67 28.26
C GLY A 527 13.47 -6.87 27.65
N THR A 528 13.38 -7.08 26.32
CA THR A 528 14.29 -7.97 25.59
C THR A 528 15.20 -7.13 24.69
N SER A 529 16.49 -7.46 24.63
CA SER A 529 17.49 -6.76 23.80
C SER A 529 18.30 -7.75 22.98
N TYR A 530 18.96 -7.29 21.92
CA TYR A 530 19.78 -8.17 21.08
C TYR A 530 20.89 -8.91 21.89
N PRO A 531 21.62 -8.27 22.83
CA PRO A 531 22.63 -8.95 23.64
C PRO A 531 22.10 -10.16 24.40
N GLN A 532 20.82 -10.18 24.75
CA GLN A 532 20.19 -11.30 25.46
C GLN A 532 19.86 -12.49 24.56
N VAL A 533 19.79 -12.32 23.25
CA VAL A 533 19.54 -13.40 22.27
C VAL A 533 20.77 -13.71 21.39
N ARG A 534 21.88 -13.02 21.62
CA ARG A 534 23.10 -13.10 20.80
C ARG A 534 23.61 -14.54 20.69
N ALA A 535 23.65 -15.26 21.81
CA ALA A 535 24.14 -16.64 21.85
C ALA A 535 23.27 -17.59 21.01
N GLU A 536 21.95 -17.43 21.06
CA GLU A 536 21.02 -18.22 20.25
C GLU A 536 21.16 -17.90 18.74
N VAL A 537 21.35 -16.64 18.37
CA VAL A 537 21.58 -16.21 16.97
C VAL A 537 22.92 -16.73 16.44
N GLU A 538 23.97 -16.69 17.27
CA GLU A 538 25.29 -17.26 16.93
C GLU A 538 25.23 -18.78 16.74
N ALA A 539 24.50 -19.49 17.60
CA ALA A 539 24.29 -20.93 17.47
C ALA A 539 23.51 -21.28 16.18
N ALA A 540 22.48 -20.50 15.86
CA ALA A 540 21.75 -20.65 14.59
C ALA A 540 22.65 -20.37 13.38
N LEU A 541 23.56 -19.39 13.46
CA LEU A 541 24.49 -19.08 12.37
C LEU A 541 25.51 -20.22 12.18
N ALA A 542 25.96 -20.83 13.27
CA ALA A 542 26.80 -22.02 13.21
C ALA A 542 26.07 -23.22 12.57
N ALA A 543 24.78 -23.40 12.87
CA ALA A 543 23.94 -24.43 12.25
C ALA A 543 23.75 -24.17 10.74
N ALA A 544 23.47 -22.94 10.33
CA ALA A 544 23.37 -22.58 8.90
C ALA A 544 24.68 -22.91 8.15
N ARG A 545 25.83 -22.54 8.73
CA ARG A 545 27.15 -22.81 8.15
C ARG A 545 27.46 -24.31 8.04
N SER A 546 27.08 -25.12 9.02
CA SER A 546 27.34 -26.56 8.98
C SER A 546 26.52 -27.29 7.92
N MET A 547 25.33 -26.78 7.58
CA MET A 547 24.48 -27.29 6.52
C MET A 547 24.81 -26.73 5.13
N GLY A 548 25.61 -25.67 5.04
CA GLY A 548 25.80 -24.92 3.79
C GLY A 548 24.57 -24.10 3.39
N ASP A 549 23.73 -23.72 4.34
CA ASP A 549 22.58 -22.84 4.12
C ASP A 549 23.03 -21.38 4.04
N GLU A 550 23.49 -20.98 2.85
CA GLU A 550 23.94 -19.60 2.60
C GLU A 550 22.82 -18.59 2.81
N ALA A 551 21.58 -18.96 2.50
CA ALA A 551 20.42 -18.10 2.66
C ALA A 551 20.13 -17.85 4.15
N GLY A 552 19.97 -18.90 4.95
CA GLY A 552 19.82 -18.79 6.41
C GLY A 552 20.98 -18.05 7.06
N GLY A 553 22.21 -18.31 6.59
CA GLY A 553 23.42 -17.60 7.04
C GLY A 553 23.37 -16.10 6.78
N ALA A 554 22.99 -15.68 5.58
CA ALA A 554 22.82 -14.28 5.22
C ALA A 554 21.77 -13.60 6.10
N GLY A 555 20.64 -14.26 6.34
CA GLY A 555 19.57 -13.71 7.16
C GLY A 555 19.99 -13.52 8.63
N LEU A 556 20.69 -14.49 9.20
CA LEU A 556 21.15 -14.43 10.60
C LEU A 556 22.22 -13.34 10.78
N LEU A 557 23.12 -13.18 9.80
CA LEU A 557 24.09 -12.09 9.79
C LEU A 557 23.42 -10.72 9.70
N ALA A 558 22.37 -10.57 8.88
CA ALA A 558 21.63 -9.32 8.74
C ALA A 558 20.90 -8.93 10.04
N VAL A 559 20.26 -9.89 10.70
CA VAL A 559 19.61 -9.71 12.00
C VAL A 559 20.63 -9.35 13.07
N ALA A 560 21.78 -10.03 13.10
CA ALA A 560 22.88 -9.74 14.01
C ALA A 560 23.46 -8.34 13.79
N ALA A 561 23.68 -7.96 12.53
CA ALA A 561 24.19 -6.64 12.17
C ALA A 561 23.27 -5.52 12.65
N LEU A 562 21.95 -5.66 12.44
CA LEU A 562 20.97 -4.70 12.93
C LEU A 562 20.96 -4.64 14.46
N GLY A 563 21.01 -5.79 15.12
CA GLY A 563 21.06 -5.89 16.57
C GLY A 563 22.26 -5.16 17.17
N GLU A 564 23.46 -5.38 16.64
CA GLU A 564 24.67 -4.69 17.10
C GLU A 564 24.67 -3.19 16.75
N ALA A 565 24.15 -2.82 15.57
CA ALA A 565 24.00 -1.42 15.19
C ALA A 565 23.04 -0.70 16.14
N TYR A 566 21.97 -1.38 16.57
CA TYR A 566 21.00 -0.85 17.52
C TYR A 566 21.64 -0.57 18.89
N GLU A 567 22.45 -1.50 19.40
CA GLU A 567 23.12 -1.39 20.71
C GLU A 567 24.31 -0.42 20.72
N GLY A 568 24.70 0.15 19.58
CA GLY A 568 25.83 1.07 19.49
C GLY A 568 27.18 0.40 19.20
N ASN A 569 27.21 -0.93 18.98
CA ASN A 569 28.43 -1.70 18.75
C ASN A 569 28.86 -1.65 17.26
N MET A 570 29.26 -0.46 16.81
CA MET A 570 29.49 -0.17 15.39
C MET A 570 30.53 -1.08 14.73
N SER A 571 31.59 -1.47 15.44
CA SER A 571 32.63 -2.34 14.89
C SER A 571 32.08 -3.73 14.51
N ALA A 572 31.32 -4.35 15.42
CA ALA A 572 30.71 -5.66 15.17
C ALA A 572 29.63 -5.56 14.08
N ALA A 573 28.81 -4.50 14.13
CA ALA A 573 27.76 -4.26 13.15
C ALA A 573 28.30 -4.12 11.72
N HIS A 574 29.39 -3.36 11.51
CA HIS A 574 30.03 -3.21 10.20
C HIS A 574 30.49 -4.56 9.63
N GLU A 575 31.15 -5.38 10.45
CA GLU A 575 31.67 -6.66 9.98
C GLU A 575 30.56 -7.66 9.65
N LEU A 576 29.52 -7.72 10.47
CA LEU A 576 28.35 -8.56 10.23
C LEU A 576 27.56 -8.11 8.98
N ALA A 577 27.34 -6.80 8.82
CA ALA A 577 26.66 -6.24 7.65
C ALA A 577 27.44 -6.53 6.36
N ARG A 578 28.77 -6.38 6.38
CA ARG A 578 29.64 -6.70 5.24
C ARG A 578 29.56 -8.17 4.84
N GLN A 579 29.53 -9.10 5.81
CA GLN A 579 29.38 -10.53 5.54
C GLN A 579 27.98 -10.85 4.99
N ALA A 580 26.92 -10.26 5.57
CA ALA A 580 25.55 -10.42 5.10
C ALA A 580 25.39 -9.92 3.65
N ALA A 581 25.87 -8.71 3.36
CA ALA A 581 25.81 -8.10 2.04
C ALA A 581 26.53 -8.96 0.98
N ALA A 582 27.70 -9.51 1.29
CA ALA A 582 28.43 -10.37 0.38
C ALA A 582 27.64 -11.63 -0.02
N LEU A 583 26.93 -12.26 0.93
CA LEU A 583 26.07 -13.42 0.63
C LEU A 583 24.80 -13.01 -0.11
N VAL A 584 24.15 -11.91 0.32
CA VAL A 584 22.95 -11.39 -0.35
C VAL A 584 23.24 -11.06 -1.80
N ASP A 585 24.35 -10.38 -2.10
CA ASP A 585 24.73 -9.98 -3.46
C ASP A 585 25.08 -11.17 -4.35
N SER A 586 25.49 -12.32 -3.79
CA SER A 586 25.77 -13.54 -4.57
C SER A 586 24.53 -14.42 -4.82
N LEU A 587 23.52 -14.36 -3.96
CA LEU A 587 22.32 -15.21 -4.06
C LEU A 587 21.37 -14.72 -5.17
N PRO A 588 20.72 -15.63 -5.92
CA PRO A 588 19.66 -15.25 -6.85
C PRO A 588 18.37 -14.86 -6.10
N ASP A 589 17.52 -14.06 -6.74
CA ASP A 589 16.28 -13.53 -6.14
C ASP A 589 15.31 -14.61 -5.63
N ASN A 590 15.30 -15.79 -6.27
CA ASN A 590 14.45 -16.90 -5.85
C ASN A 590 14.86 -17.42 -4.47
N ASP A 591 16.16 -17.53 -4.20
CA ASP A 591 16.67 -18.01 -2.91
C ASP A 591 16.44 -16.96 -1.81
N LEU A 592 16.52 -15.68 -2.18
CA LEU A 592 16.22 -14.56 -1.29
C LEU A 592 14.73 -14.39 -0.97
N THR A 593 13.83 -15.07 -1.69
CA THR A 593 12.39 -15.00 -1.40
C THR A 593 12.10 -15.46 0.03
N ALA A 594 12.81 -16.46 0.54
CA ALA A 594 12.69 -16.90 1.94
C ALA A 594 13.32 -15.93 2.96
N LEU A 595 14.11 -14.95 2.51
CA LEU A 595 14.86 -13.98 3.33
C LEU A 595 14.36 -12.54 3.17
N CYS A 596 13.14 -12.35 2.70
CA CYS A 596 12.65 -11.00 2.42
C CYS A 596 12.70 -10.09 3.66
N GLU A 597 12.33 -10.61 4.84
CA GLU A 597 12.42 -9.84 6.10
C GLU A 597 13.87 -9.55 6.52
N PRO A 598 14.80 -10.52 6.54
CA PRO A 598 16.21 -10.22 6.78
C PRO A 598 16.87 -9.22 5.81
N LEU A 599 16.43 -9.13 4.54
CA LEU A 599 16.88 -8.06 3.63
C LEU A 599 16.48 -6.67 4.15
N ALA A 600 15.29 -6.53 4.72
CA ALA A 600 14.89 -5.30 5.37
C ALA A 600 15.79 -4.99 6.58
N ARG A 601 16.21 -6.02 7.33
CA ARG A 601 17.13 -5.86 8.46
C ARG A 601 18.52 -5.41 8.02
N LEU A 602 19.04 -5.97 6.92
CA LEU A 602 20.31 -5.54 6.33
C LEU A 602 20.25 -4.06 5.90
N GLY A 603 19.19 -3.67 5.18
CA GLY A 603 19.02 -2.28 4.75
C GLY A 603 18.97 -1.30 5.94
N TRP A 604 18.27 -1.66 7.03
CA TRP A 604 18.26 -0.85 8.25
C TRP A 604 19.61 -0.82 8.96
N ALA A 605 20.34 -1.95 9.01
CA ALA A 605 21.68 -2.00 9.59
C ALA A 605 22.62 -1.05 8.83
N GLU A 606 22.64 -1.14 7.49
CA GLU A 606 23.44 -0.25 6.64
C GLU A 606 23.04 1.22 6.76
N ALA A 607 21.75 1.52 6.89
CA ALA A 607 21.27 2.88 7.12
C ALA A 607 21.77 3.46 8.46
N PHE A 608 21.77 2.65 9.53
CA PHE A 608 22.33 3.05 10.84
C PHE A 608 23.84 3.14 10.86
N LEU A 609 24.52 2.40 9.98
CA LEU A 609 25.96 2.52 9.73
C LEU A 609 26.30 3.66 8.76
N GLU A 610 25.30 4.43 8.31
CA GLU A 610 25.45 5.56 7.38
C GLU A 610 25.95 5.16 5.98
N HIS A 611 25.73 3.90 5.58
CA HIS A 611 25.99 3.36 4.25
C HIS A 611 24.74 3.48 3.37
N TYR A 612 24.26 4.70 3.15
CA TYR A 612 22.99 4.96 2.45
C TYR A 612 22.86 4.33 1.05
N PRO A 613 23.91 4.30 0.19
CA PRO A 613 23.80 3.68 -1.13
C PRO A 613 23.62 2.15 -1.08
N ASP A 614 24.23 1.48 -0.10
CA ASP A 614 24.08 0.03 0.08
C ASP A 614 22.70 -0.28 0.66
N ALA A 615 22.27 0.49 1.67
CA ALA A 615 20.94 0.38 2.25
C ALA A 615 19.83 0.54 1.20
N GLU A 616 19.97 1.53 0.32
CA GLU A 616 19.06 1.75 -0.81
C GLU A 616 19.03 0.57 -1.76
N ARG A 617 20.20 0.07 -2.20
CA ARG A 617 20.29 -1.07 -3.13
C ARG A 617 19.61 -2.30 -2.57
N HIS A 618 19.91 -2.67 -1.32
CA HIS A 618 19.34 -3.87 -0.71
C HIS A 618 17.85 -3.72 -0.38
N ALA A 619 17.41 -2.53 0.05
CA ALA A 619 15.99 -2.29 0.32
C ALA A 619 15.15 -2.23 -0.98
N GLU A 620 15.66 -1.67 -2.07
CA GLU A 620 14.99 -1.70 -3.39
C GLU A 620 14.88 -3.14 -3.91
N ARG A 621 15.96 -3.91 -3.85
CA ARG A 621 15.95 -5.33 -4.23
C ARG A 621 14.97 -6.15 -3.39
N GLY A 622 14.99 -5.95 -2.07
CA GLY A 622 14.05 -6.59 -1.15
C GLY A 622 12.61 -6.21 -1.45
N LEU A 623 12.34 -4.95 -1.81
CA LEU A 623 10.99 -4.49 -2.16
C LEU A 623 10.49 -5.11 -3.45
N ASP A 624 11.35 -5.29 -4.44
CA ASP A 624 11.00 -5.96 -5.69
C ASP A 624 10.77 -7.47 -5.50
N ILE A 625 11.52 -8.12 -4.60
CA ILE A 625 11.27 -9.51 -4.19
C ILE A 625 9.96 -9.61 -3.40
N ALA A 626 9.71 -8.72 -2.43
CA ALA A 626 8.48 -8.70 -1.63
C ALA A 626 7.24 -8.57 -2.53
N ARG A 627 7.28 -7.66 -3.51
CA ARG A 627 6.20 -7.45 -4.50
C ARG A 627 5.98 -8.69 -5.35
N ARG A 628 7.06 -9.28 -5.89
CA ARG A 628 6.99 -10.49 -6.72
C ARG A 628 6.59 -11.75 -5.94
N SER A 629 6.78 -11.79 -4.63
CA SER A 629 6.44 -12.97 -3.80
C SER A 629 5.15 -12.81 -2.98
N GLY A 630 4.58 -11.61 -2.91
CA GLY A 630 3.37 -11.33 -2.13
C GLY A 630 3.58 -11.27 -0.62
N GLN A 631 4.81 -10.95 -0.16
CA GLN A 631 5.15 -10.85 1.26
C GLN A 631 4.90 -9.45 1.82
N LEU A 632 3.62 -9.15 2.00
CA LEU A 632 3.12 -7.80 2.30
C LEU A 632 3.56 -7.25 3.64
N TYR A 633 3.70 -8.10 4.64
CA TYR A 633 4.10 -7.70 5.99
C TYR A 633 5.54 -7.14 6.04
N VAL A 634 6.39 -7.49 5.07
CA VAL A 634 7.77 -7.00 4.97
C VAL A 634 7.84 -5.64 4.27
N MET A 635 6.91 -5.35 3.36
CA MET A 635 6.94 -4.15 2.54
C MET A 635 7.03 -2.85 3.36
N PRO A 636 6.28 -2.65 4.47
CA PRO A 636 6.44 -1.46 5.30
C PRO A 636 7.88 -1.29 5.78
N HIS A 637 8.55 -2.35 6.25
CA HIS A 637 9.92 -2.23 6.74
C HIS A 637 10.91 -1.76 5.66
N LEU A 638 10.75 -2.25 4.43
CA LEU A 638 11.58 -1.87 3.27
C LEU A 638 11.27 -0.45 2.80
N LEU A 639 9.99 -0.11 2.67
CA LEU A 639 9.54 1.23 2.27
C LEU A 639 9.99 2.31 3.26
N LEU A 640 9.92 2.02 4.56
CA LEU A 640 10.35 2.94 5.61
C LEU A 640 11.88 3.07 5.66
N CYS A 641 12.62 1.99 5.37
CA CYS A 641 14.08 2.08 5.19
C CYS A 641 14.42 3.02 4.03
N LEU A 642 13.77 2.84 2.88
CA LEU A 642 13.96 3.71 1.72
C LEU A 642 13.52 5.15 2.01
N SER A 643 12.39 5.36 2.68
CA SER A 643 11.93 6.68 3.09
C SER A 643 12.97 7.38 3.96
N HIS A 644 13.51 6.68 4.97
CA HIS A 644 14.59 7.18 5.81
C HIS A 644 15.81 7.58 4.97
N VAL A 645 16.33 6.67 4.13
CA VAL A 645 17.48 6.93 3.26
C VAL A 645 17.22 8.12 2.32
N ARG A 646 16.00 8.25 1.79
CA ARG A 646 15.59 9.38 0.93
C ARG A 646 15.57 10.69 1.70
N VAL A 647 15.17 10.72 2.97
CA VAL A 647 15.33 11.92 3.82
C VAL A 647 16.81 12.26 3.99
N GLN A 648 17.65 11.29 4.38
CA GLN A 648 19.09 11.53 4.62
C GLN A 648 19.81 12.07 3.37
N THR A 649 19.46 11.53 2.20
CA THR A 649 20.01 11.92 0.90
C THR A 649 19.29 13.11 0.24
N CYS A 650 18.40 13.79 0.97
CA CYS A 650 17.64 14.96 0.53
C CYS A 650 16.80 14.69 -0.75
N ARG A 651 16.12 13.55 -0.86
CA ARG A 651 15.15 13.22 -1.92
C ARG A 651 13.74 13.20 -1.34
N VAL A 652 13.28 14.36 -0.90
CA VAL A 652 12.21 14.47 0.09
C VAL A 652 10.83 14.10 -0.44
N SER A 653 10.47 14.49 -1.67
CA SER A 653 9.17 14.15 -2.25
C SER A 653 8.95 12.62 -2.33
N SER A 654 9.97 11.89 -2.79
CA SER A 654 9.93 10.43 -2.83
C SER A 654 9.87 9.80 -1.43
N ALA A 655 10.48 10.43 -0.42
CA ALA A 655 10.40 9.95 0.96
C ALA A 655 8.97 9.97 1.51
N VAL A 656 8.22 11.05 1.21
CA VAL A 656 6.81 11.19 1.62
C VAL A 656 5.94 10.12 0.94
N GLU A 657 6.09 9.94 -0.37
CA GLU A 657 5.34 8.92 -1.14
C GLU A 657 5.58 7.49 -0.60
N LEU A 658 6.83 7.16 -0.25
CA LEU A 658 7.18 5.86 0.33
C LEU A 658 6.57 5.66 1.72
N ALA A 659 6.53 6.71 2.55
CA ALA A 659 5.95 6.65 3.88
C ALA A 659 4.42 6.56 3.85
N ASP A 660 3.75 7.27 2.93
CA ASP A 660 2.31 7.16 2.69
C ASP A 660 1.93 5.73 2.32
N LEU A 661 2.66 5.14 1.38
CA LEU A 661 2.43 3.76 0.97
C LEU A 661 2.63 2.77 2.13
N ALA A 662 3.65 2.97 2.96
CA ALA A 662 3.90 2.13 4.13
C ALA A 662 2.77 2.25 5.17
N GLU A 663 2.26 3.47 5.40
CA GLU A 663 1.12 3.72 6.30
C GLU A 663 -0.10 2.93 5.87
N ASP A 664 -0.43 2.95 4.57
CA ASP A 664 -1.61 2.25 4.07
C ASP A 664 -1.51 0.74 4.18
N ILE A 665 -0.33 0.18 3.91
CA ILE A 665 -0.08 -1.26 4.12
C ILE A 665 -0.21 -1.59 5.62
N SER A 666 0.39 -0.79 6.51
CA SER A 666 0.32 -0.99 7.96
C SER A 666 -1.10 -0.93 8.51
N ARG A 667 -1.93 0.02 8.04
CA ARG A 667 -3.36 0.09 8.41
C ARG A 667 -4.13 -1.13 7.92
N GLY A 668 -3.80 -1.64 6.73
CA GLY A 668 -4.41 -2.86 6.18
C GLY A 668 -4.04 -4.14 6.95
N ILE A 669 -2.82 -4.21 7.50
CA ILE A 669 -2.37 -5.33 8.34
C ILE A 669 -3.00 -5.26 9.74
N GLY A 670 -3.39 -4.07 10.22
CA GLY A 670 -3.94 -3.90 11.56
C GLY A 670 -2.91 -4.04 12.68
N SER A 671 -1.63 -3.72 12.39
CA SER A 671 -0.55 -3.70 13.37
C SER A 671 -0.29 -2.29 13.87
N ASP A 672 -0.61 -2.03 15.14
CA ASP A 672 -0.40 -0.70 15.77
C ASP A 672 1.08 -0.32 15.81
N GLN A 673 1.98 -1.29 15.96
CA GLN A 673 3.43 -1.04 15.94
C GLN A 673 3.93 -0.62 14.56
N LEU A 674 3.51 -1.33 13.50
CA LEU A 674 3.87 -0.95 12.13
C LEU A 674 3.25 0.39 11.74
N LEU A 675 2.03 0.67 12.21
CA LEU A 675 1.37 1.95 11.99
C LEU A 675 2.11 3.09 12.69
N THR A 676 2.49 2.89 13.95
CA THR A 676 3.32 3.84 14.72
C THR A 676 4.60 4.17 13.96
N PHE A 677 5.29 3.14 13.44
CA PHE A 677 6.54 3.35 12.71
C PHE A 677 6.33 4.09 11.39
N ALA A 678 5.27 3.74 10.65
CA ALA A 678 4.95 4.39 9.39
C ALA A 678 4.60 5.86 9.59
N LEU A 679 3.77 6.18 10.59
CA LEU A 679 3.40 7.56 10.93
C LEU A 679 4.61 8.37 11.42
N ALA A 680 5.47 7.79 12.27
CA ALA A 680 6.69 8.47 12.72
C ALA A 680 7.65 8.76 11.54
N SER A 681 7.81 7.81 10.62
CA SER A 681 8.64 8.01 9.41
C SER A 681 8.03 9.03 8.45
N LYS A 682 6.70 9.02 8.27
CA LYS A 682 5.96 10.01 7.50
C LYS A 682 6.11 11.40 8.10
N ALA A 683 5.99 11.54 9.42
CA ALA A 683 6.22 12.80 10.10
C ALA A 683 7.65 13.31 9.88
N SER A 684 8.66 12.44 9.96
CA SER A 684 10.06 12.78 9.66
C SER A 684 10.23 13.30 8.21
N ALA A 685 9.66 12.60 7.22
CA ALA A 685 9.68 13.03 5.83
C ALA A 685 8.94 14.36 5.62
N LEU A 686 7.81 14.58 6.31
CA LEU A 686 7.05 15.83 6.27
C LEU A 686 7.81 16.98 6.95
N VAL A 687 8.55 16.74 8.04
CA VAL A 687 9.44 17.75 8.64
C VAL A 687 10.45 18.24 7.62
N ALA A 688 11.05 17.34 6.82
CA ALA A 688 11.97 17.74 5.76
C ALA A 688 11.27 18.41 4.56
N SER A 689 10.01 18.05 4.28
CA SER A 689 9.25 18.48 3.10
C SER A 689 8.60 19.84 3.26
N CYS A 690 8.02 20.10 4.42
CA CYS A 690 7.23 21.30 4.69
C CYS A 690 8.12 22.48 5.08
N PRO A 691 7.72 23.72 4.79
CA PRO A 691 8.39 24.89 5.34
C PRO A 691 8.27 24.92 6.88
N PRO A 692 9.19 25.61 7.58
CA PRO A 692 9.09 25.79 9.04
C PRO A 692 7.73 26.38 9.44
N GLY A 693 7.13 25.88 10.53
CA GLY A 693 5.81 26.31 11.03
C GLY A 693 4.59 25.63 10.40
N ASP A 694 4.75 24.75 9.42
CA ASP A 694 3.63 23.95 8.88
C ASP A 694 3.06 23.01 9.96
N PRO A 695 1.73 22.92 10.14
CA PRO A 695 1.13 22.09 11.19
C PRO A 695 1.11 20.58 10.87
N ARG A 696 1.23 20.19 9.59
CA ARG A 696 1.07 18.78 9.15
C ARG A 696 2.09 17.82 9.78
N PRO A 697 3.41 18.12 9.84
CA PRO A 697 4.36 17.19 10.43
C PRO A 697 4.06 16.90 11.91
N ARG A 698 3.66 17.92 12.67
CA ARG A 698 3.30 17.76 14.09
C ARG A 698 2.02 16.94 14.26
N ALA A 699 0.98 17.20 13.46
CA ALA A 699 -0.27 16.46 13.53
C ALA A 699 -0.05 14.95 13.26
N VAL A 700 0.74 14.60 12.24
CA VAL A 700 1.07 13.20 11.94
C VAL A 700 1.94 12.58 13.04
N ALA A 701 2.88 13.33 13.62
CA ALA A 701 3.69 12.83 14.74
C ALA A 701 2.85 12.60 16.01
N GLU A 702 1.85 13.44 16.26
CA GLU A 702 0.89 13.26 17.36
C GLU A 702 0.06 11.99 17.16
N GLU A 703 -0.39 11.73 15.93
CA GLU A 703 -1.06 10.47 15.59
C GLU A 703 -0.14 9.26 15.80
N ALA A 704 1.16 9.37 15.45
CA ALA A 704 2.14 8.31 15.69
C ALA A 704 2.27 7.99 17.19
N VAL A 705 2.34 9.02 18.04
CA VAL A 705 2.38 8.87 19.50
C VAL A 705 1.09 8.24 20.03
N ALA A 706 -0.07 8.65 19.52
CA ALA A 706 -1.35 8.06 19.90
C ALA A 706 -1.45 6.58 19.52
N ALA A 707 -0.97 6.21 18.31
CA ALA A 707 -0.92 4.82 17.84
C ALA A 707 0.03 3.94 18.70
N ALA A 708 1.10 4.51 19.25
CA ALA A 708 2.02 3.81 20.13
C ALA A 708 1.39 3.42 21.49
N GLY A 709 0.31 4.11 21.89
CA GLY A 709 -0.37 3.92 23.16
C GLY A 709 0.53 4.24 24.37
N THR A 710 0.38 3.48 25.45
CA THR A 710 1.20 3.62 26.68
C THR A 710 2.49 2.78 26.64
N GLY A 711 2.84 2.24 25.47
CA GLY A 711 4.03 1.39 25.31
C GLY A 711 5.33 2.15 25.57
N VAL A 712 6.34 1.42 26.08
CA VAL A 712 7.70 1.94 26.31
C VAL A 712 8.72 1.20 25.43
N ASN A 713 8.29 0.80 24.23
CA ASN A 713 9.14 0.11 23.25
C ASN A 713 9.82 1.09 22.30
N TRP A 714 10.72 0.58 21.47
CA TRP A 714 11.48 1.37 20.50
C TRP A 714 10.61 2.22 19.55
N TRP A 715 9.49 1.66 19.08
CA TRP A 715 8.56 2.38 18.19
C TRP A 715 7.96 3.60 18.88
N ALA A 716 7.55 3.45 20.14
CA ALA A 716 7.05 4.54 20.96
C ALA A 716 8.12 5.61 21.18
N SER A 717 9.35 5.22 21.56
CA SER A 717 10.47 6.16 21.73
C SER A 717 10.78 6.91 20.43
N THR A 718 10.76 6.24 19.29
CA THR A 718 10.97 6.88 17.98
C THR A 718 9.84 7.86 17.64
N ALA A 719 8.58 7.48 17.84
CA ALA A 719 7.44 8.37 17.63
C ALA A 719 7.54 9.65 18.48
N TRP A 720 7.89 9.51 19.76
CA TRP A 720 8.11 10.66 20.65
C TRP A 720 9.30 11.53 20.22
N CYS A 721 10.41 10.93 19.76
CA CYS A 721 11.55 11.70 19.25
C CYS A 721 11.17 12.53 18.01
N ILE A 722 10.43 11.94 17.06
CA ILE A 722 9.97 12.66 15.87
C ILE A 722 8.92 13.70 16.22
N PHE A 723 8.02 13.43 17.18
CA PHE A 723 7.09 14.43 17.71
C PHE A 723 7.82 15.61 18.33
N GLY A 724 8.93 15.36 19.04
CA GLY A 724 9.78 16.41 19.57
C GLY A 724 10.44 17.25 18.47
N TRP A 725 10.96 16.60 17.41
CA TRP A 725 11.52 17.31 16.25
C TRP A 725 10.45 18.18 15.54
N ALA A 726 9.29 17.61 15.26
CA ALA A 726 8.18 18.32 14.63
C ALA A 726 7.68 19.48 15.49
N SER A 727 7.66 19.32 16.82
CA SER A 727 7.29 20.39 17.76
C SER A 727 8.29 21.53 17.76
N LEU A 728 9.60 21.23 17.72
CA LEU A 728 10.63 22.26 17.61
C LEU A 728 10.46 23.06 16.32
N MET A 729 10.21 22.38 15.19
CA MET A 729 9.98 23.03 13.89
C MET A 729 8.66 23.81 13.80
N ALA A 730 7.69 23.48 14.65
CA ALA A 730 6.45 24.23 14.83
C ALA A 730 6.59 25.41 15.80
N GLY A 731 7.79 25.64 16.37
CA GLY A 731 8.05 26.74 17.32
C GLY A 731 7.67 26.43 18.77
N ASP A 732 7.54 25.15 19.15
CA ASP A 732 7.24 24.68 20.50
C ASP A 732 8.46 23.96 21.13
N PRO A 733 9.48 24.71 21.59
CA PRO A 733 10.70 24.12 22.17
C PRO A 733 10.43 23.44 23.53
N VAL A 734 9.39 23.85 24.27
CA VAL A 734 9.04 23.23 25.56
C VAL A 734 8.43 21.85 25.30
N GLY A 735 7.45 21.75 24.40
CA GLY A 735 6.88 20.48 23.98
C GLY A 735 7.91 19.56 23.35
N ALA A 736 8.86 20.10 22.58
CA ALA A 736 9.99 19.34 22.06
C ALA A 736 10.82 18.69 23.19
N ARG A 737 11.22 19.47 24.20
CA ARG A 737 11.98 18.96 25.35
C ARG A 737 11.21 17.88 26.11
N ASP A 738 9.95 18.13 26.41
CA ASP A 738 9.12 17.20 27.19
C ASP A 738 8.91 15.86 26.42
N ALA A 739 8.74 15.94 25.10
CA ALA A 739 8.66 14.76 24.24
C ALA A 739 9.94 13.91 24.24
N LEU A 740 11.11 14.54 24.17
CA LEU A 740 12.40 13.81 24.19
C LEU A 740 12.68 13.16 25.55
N LEU A 741 12.33 13.84 26.65
CA LEU A 741 12.41 13.26 27.99
C LEU A 741 11.41 12.11 28.19
N GLN A 742 10.23 12.20 27.59
CA GLN A 742 9.27 11.10 27.57
C GLN A 742 9.78 9.90 26.76
N ALA A 743 10.41 10.15 25.61
CA ALA A 743 11.00 9.12 24.76
C ALA A 743 12.11 8.34 25.46
N GLY A 744 13.01 9.06 26.14
CA GLY A 744 14.27 8.54 26.63
C GLY A 744 14.37 8.30 28.14
N GLY A 745 13.48 8.90 28.93
CA GLY A 745 13.69 9.13 30.36
C GLY A 745 14.71 10.25 30.63
N PRO A 746 14.97 10.60 31.91
CA PRO A 746 15.87 11.70 32.28
C PRO A 746 17.30 11.59 31.69
N GLU A 747 17.78 10.35 31.61
CA GLU A 747 19.11 9.99 31.11
C GLU A 747 19.12 9.57 29.62
N LEU A 748 17.96 9.56 28.97
CA LEU A 748 17.79 9.18 27.56
C LEU A 748 18.21 7.72 27.21
N HIS A 749 18.32 6.84 28.21
CA HIS A 749 18.74 5.45 28.03
C HIS A 749 17.81 4.63 27.12
N ARG A 750 16.53 5.04 27.00
CA ARG A 750 15.55 4.35 26.13
C ARG A 750 15.67 4.76 24.66
N ILE A 751 16.37 5.85 24.36
CA ILE A 751 16.68 6.23 22.99
C ILE A 751 17.82 5.35 22.50
N GLN A 752 17.65 4.79 21.30
CA GLN A 752 18.63 3.97 20.61
C GLN A 752 20.02 4.67 20.60
N PRO A 753 21.07 4.03 21.16
CA PRO A 753 22.41 4.60 21.26
C PRO A 753 22.95 5.17 19.95
N SER A 754 22.76 4.46 18.83
CA SER A 754 23.32 4.87 17.53
C SER A 754 22.73 6.15 16.94
N MET A 755 21.57 6.61 17.44
CA MET A 755 20.89 7.83 16.99
C MET A 755 20.80 8.89 18.08
N ARG A 756 21.26 8.60 19.30
CA ARG A 756 21.09 9.50 20.44
C ARG A 756 21.77 10.87 20.23
N PRO A 757 22.97 11.00 19.61
CA PRO A 757 23.54 12.31 19.32
C PRO A 757 22.68 13.18 18.42
N LEU A 758 21.93 12.60 17.46
CA LEU A 758 20.97 13.32 16.64
C LEU A 758 19.83 13.93 17.47
N TYR A 759 19.28 13.17 18.41
CA TYR A 759 18.16 13.65 19.26
C TYR A 759 18.60 14.59 20.38
N LEU A 760 19.85 14.48 20.84
CA LEU A 760 20.46 15.45 21.75
C LEU A 760 20.56 16.84 21.12
N GLU A 761 20.76 16.95 19.80
CA GLU A 761 20.75 18.24 19.09
C GLU A 761 19.41 18.99 19.25
N ILE A 762 18.30 18.26 19.24
CA ILE A 762 16.95 18.82 19.47
C ILE A 762 16.84 19.39 20.88
N LEU A 763 17.33 18.64 21.89
CA LEU A 763 17.33 19.08 23.29
C LEU A 763 18.23 20.30 23.51
N VAL A 764 19.42 20.32 22.90
CA VAL A 764 20.34 21.47 22.95
C VAL A 764 19.66 22.70 22.36
N THR A 765 19.06 22.57 21.19
CA THR A 765 18.35 23.67 20.53
C THR A 765 17.18 24.18 21.38
N ALA A 766 16.35 23.28 21.90
CA ALA A 766 15.23 23.63 22.77
C ALA A 766 15.68 24.31 24.08
N ALA A 767 16.76 23.82 24.70
CA ALA A 767 17.34 24.40 25.91
C ALA A 767 17.84 25.83 25.66
N LEU A 768 18.52 26.07 24.53
CA LEU A 768 19.02 27.40 24.18
C LEU A 768 17.89 28.40 23.91
N VAL A 769 16.87 28.01 23.12
CA VAL A 769 15.71 28.87 22.85
C VAL A 769 14.95 29.22 24.13
N THR A 770 14.98 28.33 25.14
CA THR A 770 14.33 28.55 26.44
C THR A 770 15.25 29.14 27.52
N GLY A 771 16.49 29.54 27.17
CA GLY A 771 17.43 30.20 28.08
C GLY A 771 18.12 29.27 29.10
N ARG A 772 18.10 27.96 28.89
CA ARG A 772 18.70 26.93 29.78
C ARG A 772 20.12 26.56 29.34
N SER A 773 21.05 27.52 29.44
CA SER A 773 22.41 27.37 28.90
C SER A 773 23.24 26.26 29.54
N GLU A 774 23.07 25.99 30.84
CA GLU A 774 23.78 24.88 31.50
C GLU A 774 23.33 23.52 30.98
N GLU A 775 22.02 23.32 30.87
CA GLU A 775 21.43 22.10 30.30
C GLU A 775 21.92 21.90 28.86
N ALA A 776 21.91 22.95 28.03
CA ALA A 776 22.43 22.89 26.67
C ALA A 776 23.90 22.43 26.62
N ARG A 777 24.75 22.94 27.53
CA ARG A 777 26.17 22.56 27.62
C ARG A 777 26.37 21.11 28.03
N GLU A 778 25.61 20.64 29.02
CA GLU A 778 25.67 19.24 29.46
C GLU A 778 25.24 18.28 28.35
N ARG A 779 24.14 18.60 27.65
CA ARG A 779 23.63 17.78 26.54
C ARG A 779 24.55 17.80 25.32
N ALA A 780 25.18 18.93 25.00
CA ALA A 780 26.16 19.01 23.91
C ALA A 780 27.42 18.17 24.20
N GLU A 781 27.93 18.22 25.44
CA GLU A 781 29.08 17.40 25.86
C GLU A 781 28.74 15.91 25.88
N GLN A 782 27.51 15.55 26.27
CA GLN A 782 26.99 14.19 26.15
C GLN A 782 26.99 13.73 24.68
N ALA A 783 26.46 14.55 23.77
CA ALA A 783 26.41 14.24 22.33
C ALA A 783 27.82 14.02 21.75
N ARG A 784 28.80 14.85 22.15
CA ARG A 784 30.20 14.72 21.72
C ARG A 784 30.81 13.38 22.14
N LYS A 785 30.69 13.01 23.42
CA LYS A 785 31.23 11.74 23.94
C LYS A 785 30.61 10.53 23.25
N GLU A 786 29.30 10.55 23.05
CA GLU A 786 28.59 9.44 22.41
C GLU A 786 28.96 9.35 20.91
N ALA A 787 29.02 10.47 20.18
CA ALA A 787 29.43 10.47 18.78
C ALA A 787 30.89 10.01 18.57
N GLU A 788 31.79 10.33 19.51
CA GLU A 788 33.17 9.84 19.50
C GLU A 788 33.24 8.31 19.64
N GLN A 789 32.43 7.72 20.53
CA GLN A 789 32.35 6.28 20.75
C GLN A 789 31.77 5.55 19.54
N LEU A 790 30.74 6.12 18.90
CA LEU A 790 30.10 5.52 17.72
C LEU A 790 31.01 5.57 16.49
N GLY A 791 31.78 6.64 16.33
CA GLY A 791 32.68 6.82 15.19
C GLY A 791 31.97 7.11 13.85
N LEU A 792 30.67 7.38 13.88
CA LEU A 792 29.84 7.62 12.70
C LEU A 792 29.89 9.10 12.25
N PRO A 793 30.14 9.40 10.95
CA PRO A 793 30.25 10.77 10.44
C PRO A 793 29.04 11.69 10.72
N MET A 794 27.81 11.26 10.46
CA MET A 794 26.62 12.09 10.64
C MET A 794 26.32 12.31 12.13
N GLN A 795 26.52 11.29 12.98
CA GLN A 795 26.43 11.49 14.44
C GLN A 795 27.47 12.49 14.97
N ARG A 796 28.70 12.45 14.43
CA ARG A 796 29.72 13.48 14.71
C ARG A 796 29.31 14.86 14.23
N ALA A 797 28.70 14.96 13.05
CA ALA A 797 28.17 16.22 12.55
C ALA A 797 27.08 16.79 13.48
N SER A 798 26.19 15.96 14.00
CA SER A 798 25.19 16.36 15.01
C SER A 798 25.82 16.89 16.29
N ALA A 799 26.82 16.19 16.82
CA ALA A 799 27.56 16.63 18.00
C ALA A 799 28.30 17.96 17.75
N LEU A 800 28.87 18.17 16.55
CA LEU A 800 29.52 19.41 16.17
C LEU A 800 28.53 20.58 16.10
N ARG A 801 27.34 20.38 15.49
CA ARG A 801 26.27 21.39 15.48
C ARG A 801 25.81 21.74 16.90
N SER A 802 25.60 20.72 17.73
CA SER A 802 25.26 20.90 19.15
C SER A 802 26.33 21.70 19.90
N THR A 803 27.61 21.41 19.65
CA THR A 803 28.75 22.08 20.30
C THR A 803 28.92 23.52 19.80
N ALA A 804 28.59 23.81 18.54
CA ALA A 804 28.73 25.15 17.94
C ALA A 804 27.98 26.25 18.70
N HIS A 805 26.94 25.87 19.45
CA HIS A 805 26.19 26.81 20.28
C HIS A 805 26.95 27.34 21.50
N LEU A 806 28.00 26.64 21.97
CA LEU A 806 28.82 27.07 23.11
C LEU A 806 29.68 28.30 22.81
N PRO A 807 30.53 28.31 21.77
CA PRO A 807 31.25 29.53 21.38
C PRO A 807 30.29 30.64 20.94
N LEU A 808 29.17 30.30 20.30
CA LEU A 808 28.15 31.28 19.93
C LEU A 808 27.57 32.01 21.16
N ALA A 809 27.29 31.29 22.24
CA ALA A 809 26.83 31.89 23.50
C ALA A 809 27.89 32.78 24.17
N GLN A 810 29.18 32.57 23.86
CA GLN A 810 30.30 33.39 24.32
C GLN A 810 30.60 34.56 23.37
N GLY A 811 29.86 34.69 22.26
CA GLY A 811 30.06 35.71 21.23
C GLY A 811 31.16 35.38 20.21
N ASP A 812 31.75 34.18 20.27
CA ASP A 812 32.77 33.73 19.31
C ASP A 812 32.09 33.11 18.08
N THR A 813 31.67 34.00 17.17
CA THR A 813 31.01 33.63 15.91
C THR A 813 31.94 32.87 14.96
N ALA A 814 33.25 33.12 15.02
CA ALA A 814 34.25 32.46 14.20
C ALA A 814 34.38 30.98 14.57
N ALA A 815 34.56 30.66 15.86
CA ALA A 815 34.65 29.28 16.32
C ALA A 815 33.32 28.51 16.10
N ALA A 816 32.17 29.17 16.27
CA ALA A 816 30.87 28.56 15.97
C ALA A 816 30.73 28.23 14.47
N ALA A 817 31.11 29.16 13.58
CA ALA A 817 31.08 28.95 12.15
C ALA A 817 32.00 27.81 11.69
N ASP A 818 33.20 27.71 12.25
CA ASP A 818 34.15 26.63 11.97
C ASP A 818 33.56 25.25 12.33
N LEU A 819 32.83 25.15 13.44
CA LEU A 819 32.16 23.91 13.86
C LEU A 819 31.02 23.52 12.92
N PHE A 820 30.22 24.48 12.42
CA PHE A 820 29.20 24.20 11.40
C PHE A 820 29.82 23.77 10.06
N ALA A 821 30.94 24.37 9.65
CA ALA A 821 31.67 23.97 8.44
C ALA A 821 32.24 22.55 8.57
N GLN A 822 32.76 22.19 9.75
CA GLN A 822 33.20 20.82 10.05
C GLN A 822 32.01 19.85 10.03
N ALA A 823 30.86 20.21 10.62
CA ALA A 823 29.65 19.38 10.58
C ALA A 823 29.15 19.15 9.15
N ALA A 824 29.19 20.17 8.28
CA ALA A 824 28.87 20.04 6.87
C ALA A 824 29.83 19.05 6.17
N THR A 825 31.12 19.13 6.48
CA THR A 825 32.15 18.25 5.91
C THR A 825 31.95 16.79 6.34
N GLU A 826 31.68 16.53 7.61
CA GLU A 826 31.40 15.17 8.09
C GLU A 826 30.12 14.60 7.47
N SER A 827 29.05 15.40 7.36
CA SER A 827 27.80 14.97 6.70
C SER A 827 28.02 14.61 5.22
N ALA A 828 28.85 15.40 4.52
CA ALA A 828 29.17 15.15 3.11
C ALA A 828 29.94 13.84 2.90
N ARG A 829 30.75 13.38 3.87
CA ARG A 829 31.55 12.15 3.76
C ARG A 829 30.71 10.88 3.64
N CYS A 830 29.58 10.81 4.34
CA CYS A 830 28.65 9.68 4.25
C CYS A 830 27.47 9.92 3.29
N GLY A 831 27.41 11.07 2.62
CA GLY A 831 26.32 11.39 1.68
C GLY A 831 25.01 11.80 2.37
N ALA A 832 25.08 12.28 3.63
CA ALA A 832 23.97 12.84 4.38
C ALA A 832 23.63 14.27 3.89
N VAL A 833 23.19 14.38 2.62
CA VAL A 833 22.98 15.65 1.91
C VAL A 833 22.04 16.61 2.65
N PHE A 834 21.00 16.09 3.30
CA PHE A 834 20.08 16.92 4.08
C PHE A 834 20.79 17.63 5.24
N TRP A 835 21.63 16.90 5.98
CA TRP A 835 22.37 17.44 7.13
C TRP A 835 23.55 18.31 6.71
N GLU A 836 24.16 18.04 5.55
CA GLU A 836 25.15 18.92 4.94
C GLU A 836 24.53 20.29 4.65
N ALA A 837 23.39 20.31 3.95
CA ALA A 837 22.68 21.53 3.62
C ALA A 837 22.25 22.30 4.88
N LEU A 838 21.71 21.60 5.89
CA LEU A 838 21.35 22.21 7.17
C LEU A 838 22.55 22.90 7.83
N SER A 839 23.69 22.19 7.93
CA SER A 839 24.90 22.70 8.58
C SER A 839 25.45 23.94 7.85
N LEU A 840 25.45 23.93 6.52
CA LEU A 840 25.88 25.07 5.70
C LEU A 840 24.97 26.29 5.88
N LEU A 841 23.64 26.09 5.90
CA LEU A 841 22.67 27.18 6.04
C LEU A 841 22.68 27.81 7.43
N LEU A 842 22.93 27.02 8.48
CA LEU A 842 23.09 27.51 9.85
C LEU A 842 24.43 28.23 10.06
N GLY A 843 25.50 27.76 9.43
CA GLY A 843 26.84 28.37 9.53
C GLY A 843 27.01 29.66 8.72
N ALA A 844 26.30 29.81 7.60
CA ALA A 844 26.51 30.92 6.66
C ALA A 844 26.36 32.35 7.26
N PRO A 845 25.36 32.63 8.12
CA PRO A 845 25.29 33.91 8.82
C PRO A 845 26.46 34.14 9.78
N LEU A 846 26.96 33.07 10.43
CA LEU A 846 28.04 33.14 11.41
C LEU A 846 29.38 33.41 10.73
N GLU A 847 29.63 32.79 9.57
CA GLU A 847 30.77 33.10 8.69
C GLU A 847 30.79 34.59 8.31
N THR A 848 29.63 35.13 7.95
CA THR A 848 29.50 36.56 7.60
C THR A 848 29.77 37.45 8.81
N ALA A 849 29.20 37.12 9.98
CA ALA A 849 29.43 37.84 11.23
C ALA A 849 30.88 37.76 11.72
N ALA A 850 31.61 36.70 11.39
CA ALA A 850 33.04 36.52 11.67
C ALA A 850 33.96 37.27 10.68
N GLY A 851 33.41 38.05 9.74
CA GLY A 851 34.18 38.78 8.73
C GLY A 851 34.57 37.96 7.50
N ARG A 852 34.04 36.73 7.36
CA ARG A 852 34.30 35.81 6.23
C ARG A 852 33.10 35.76 5.28
N ALA A 853 32.64 36.93 4.85
CA ALA A 853 31.43 37.09 4.03
C ALA A 853 31.42 36.25 2.73
N ARG A 854 32.60 36.05 2.11
CA ARG A 854 32.73 35.18 0.93
C ARG A 854 32.39 33.73 1.26
N ASP A 855 32.94 33.21 2.35
CA ASP A 855 32.74 31.82 2.77
C ASP A 855 31.28 31.60 3.20
N GLY A 856 30.70 32.56 3.92
CA GLY A 856 29.27 32.57 4.27
C GLY A 856 28.36 32.56 3.04
N THR A 857 28.65 33.37 2.03
CA THR A 857 27.89 33.39 0.77
C THR A 857 28.00 32.06 0.01
N LEU A 858 29.19 31.47 -0.06
CA LEU A 858 29.41 30.18 -0.73
C LEU A 858 28.69 29.03 0.00
N ALA A 859 28.74 29.02 1.34
CA ALA A 859 28.01 28.06 2.16
C ALA A 859 26.50 28.18 1.93
N TRP A 860 25.95 29.40 1.96
CA TRP A 860 24.53 29.65 1.71
C TRP A 860 24.10 29.18 0.30
N LEU A 861 24.83 29.57 -0.75
CA LEU A 861 24.53 29.17 -2.13
C LEU A 861 24.58 27.65 -2.32
N ARG A 862 25.54 26.97 -1.69
CA ARG A 862 25.61 25.50 -1.73
C ARG A 862 24.44 24.88 -0.98
N GLY A 863 24.18 25.31 0.25
CA GLY A 863 23.07 24.80 1.08
C GLY A 863 21.71 24.98 0.40
N ARG A 864 21.44 26.18 -0.15
CA ARG A 864 20.21 26.48 -0.90
C ARG A 864 20.05 25.58 -2.13
N ARG A 865 21.11 25.38 -2.92
CA ARG A 865 21.04 24.51 -4.10
C ARG A 865 20.77 23.06 -3.75
N LEU A 866 21.38 22.54 -2.67
CA LEU A 866 21.08 21.19 -2.18
C LEU A 866 19.63 21.08 -1.72
N ALA A 867 19.12 22.10 -1.01
CA ALA A 867 17.73 22.17 -0.58
C ALA A 867 16.73 22.19 -1.75
N GLU A 868 16.95 23.04 -2.75
CA GLU A 868 16.12 23.16 -3.94
C GLU A 868 16.17 21.90 -4.81
N ALA A 869 17.36 21.36 -5.06
CA ALA A 869 17.53 20.12 -5.83
C ALA A 869 16.87 18.92 -5.14
N GLY A 870 16.83 18.94 -3.81
CA GLY A 870 16.22 17.89 -2.99
C GLY A 870 14.73 18.03 -2.71
N GLY A 871 14.14 19.18 -3.08
CA GLY A 871 12.73 19.49 -2.80
C GLY A 871 12.42 19.65 -1.31
N SER A 872 13.39 20.07 -0.49
CA SER A 872 13.18 20.26 0.95
C SER A 872 12.63 21.66 1.25
N GLY A 873 11.32 21.76 1.51
CA GLY A 873 10.70 23.03 1.90
C GLY A 873 11.25 23.58 3.21
N MET A 874 11.66 22.70 4.14
CA MET A 874 12.27 23.09 5.42
C MET A 874 13.59 23.83 5.22
N LEU A 875 14.49 23.25 4.42
CA LEU A 875 15.80 23.84 4.14
C LEU A 875 15.70 25.06 3.21
N VAL A 876 14.75 25.08 2.27
CA VAL A 876 14.50 26.28 1.44
C VAL A 876 13.99 27.43 2.32
N GLY A 877 13.04 27.16 3.22
CA GLY A 877 12.57 28.17 4.18
C GLY A 877 13.68 28.66 5.11
N LEU A 878 14.57 27.76 5.55
CA LEU A 878 15.75 28.14 6.31
C LEU A 878 16.71 29.01 5.50
N ALA A 879 16.97 28.66 4.24
CA ALA A 879 17.84 29.45 3.36
C ALA A 879 17.28 30.86 3.13
N ASP A 880 15.97 30.99 2.97
CA ASP A 880 15.34 32.31 2.84
C ASP A 880 15.46 33.13 4.15
N ALA A 881 15.38 32.47 5.31
CA ALA A 881 15.56 33.10 6.63
C ALA A 881 17.02 33.47 6.96
N THR A 882 18.00 32.72 6.44
CA THR A 882 19.44 32.91 6.74
C THR A 882 20.21 33.62 5.63
N ARG A 883 19.50 34.28 4.70
CA ARG A 883 20.12 35.01 3.58
C ARG A 883 21.10 36.09 4.09
N PRO A 884 22.37 36.08 3.65
CA PRO A 884 23.34 37.11 4.03
C PRO A 884 22.90 38.51 3.57
N THR A 885 23.01 39.52 4.44
CA THR A 885 22.54 40.90 4.20
C THR A 885 23.41 41.70 3.23
N ASP A 886 24.69 41.33 3.06
CA ASP A 886 25.69 42.10 2.31
C ASP A 886 26.18 41.45 1.00
N GLY A 887 25.50 40.39 0.52
CA GLY A 887 25.94 39.64 -0.66
C GLY A 887 25.70 40.37 -1.98
N GLY A 888 26.77 40.86 -2.62
CA GLY A 888 26.75 41.32 -4.01
C GLY A 888 26.10 40.29 -4.95
N SER A 889 25.56 40.77 -6.08
CA SER A 889 24.81 40.00 -7.10
C SER A 889 25.21 38.52 -7.17
N GLU A 890 24.22 37.60 -7.15
CA GLU A 890 24.42 36.16 -7.39
C GLU A 890 25.29 35.86 -8.63
N ALA A 891 25.35 36.81 -9.58
CA ALA A 891 26.18 36.74 -10.78
C ALA A 891 27.69 36.97 -10.54
N ALA A 892 28.09 37.65 -9.45
CA ALA A 892 29.50 37.94 -9.12
C ALA A 892 30.23 36.73 -8.51
N TYR A 893 29.49 35.81 -7.90
CA TYR A 893 30.02 34.60 -7.28
C TYR A 893 29.65 33.40 -8.15
N GLY A 894 30.27 33.30 -9.32
CA GLY A 894 30.13 32.15 -10.20
C GLY A 894 30.27 30.84 -9.41
N SER A 895 29.33 29.90 -9.62
CA SER A 895 29.23 28.63 -8.88
C SER A 895 30.61 28.07 -8.47
N PRO A 896 30.92 27.90 -7.17
CA PRO A 896 32.18 27.27 -6.74
C PRO A 896 32.36 25.87 -7.34
N ASP A 897 31.25 25.17 -7.59
CA ASP A 897 31.20 23.87 -8.25
C ASP A 897 31.66 23.96 -9.73
N ARG A 898 31.54 25.12 -10.41
CA ARG A 898 32.12 25.29 -11.75
C ARG A 898 33.65 25.36 -11.72
N ALA A 899 34.22 26.04 -10.72
CA ALA A 899 35.66 26.16 -10.57
C ALA A 899 36.27 24.83 -10.15
N GLU A 900 35.67 24.15 -9.16
CA GLU A 900 36.11 22.83 -8.69
C GLU A 900 35.88 21.74 -9.76
N LEU A 901 34.75 21.75 -10.47
CA LEU A 901 34.51 20.85 -11.61
C LEU A 901 35.49 21.12 -12.75
N ALA A 902 35.78 22.39 -13.06
CA ALA A 902 36.78 22.73 -14.07
C ALA A 902 38.17 22.24 -13.68
N GLU A 903 38.55 22.37 -12.41
CA GLU A 903 39.83 21.90 -11.87
C GLU A 903 39.93 20.36 -11.90
N ARG A 904 38.93 19.65 -11.38
CA ARG A 904 38.86 18.18 -11.43
C ARG A 904 38.87 17.63 -12.84
N LEU A 905 38.32 18.37 -13.82
CA LEU A 905 38.32 17.97 -15.23
C LEU A 905 39.55 18.44 -16.02
N ALA A 906 40.27 19.43 -15.49
CA ALA A 906 41.57 19.85 -16.01
C ALA A 906 42.65 18.79 -15.75
N THR A 907 42.51 17.95 -14.72
CA THR A 907 43.46 16.86 -14.42
C THR A 907 43.43 15.70 -15.43
N LEU A 908 42.36 15.59 -16.23
CA LEU A 908 42.23 14.57 -17.27
C LEU A 908 43.12 14.90 -18.47
N THR A 909 43.83 13.89 -18.99
CA THR A 909 44.49 14.00 -20.29
C THR A 909 43.47 14.11 -21.41
N ALA A 910 43.87 14.60 -22.59
CA ALA A 910 42.98 14.71 -23.75
C ALA A 910 42.25 13.39 -24.07
N ARG A 911 42.97 12.26 -23.99
CA ARG A 911 42.41 10.93 -24.27
C ARG A 911 41.47 10.42 -23.18
N GLU A 912 41.75 10.69 -21.90
CA GLU A 912 40.85 10.32 -20.79
C GLU A 912 39.57 11.17 -20.83
N ARG A 913 39.68 12.45 -21.23
CA ARG A 913 38.52 13.36 -21.39
C ARG A 913 37.61 12.91 -22.53
N GLU A 914 38.18 12.57 -23.68
CA GLU A 914 37.43 12.05 -24.84
C GLU A 914 36.66 10.75 -24.47
N ILE A 915 37.30 9.83 -23.76
CA ILE A 915 36.65 8.60 -23.29
C ILE A 915 35.55 8.92 -22.26
N ALA A 916 35.79 9.81 -21.31
CA ALA A 916 34.77 10.23 -20.32
C ALA A 916 33.55 10.89 -20.99
N GLU A 917 33.74 11.66 -22.06
CA GLU A 917 32.64 12.26 -22.83
C GLU A 917 31.79 11.23 -23.56
N LEU A 918 32.37 10.12 -24.01
CA LEU A 918 31.64 9.00 -24.60
C LEU A 918 30.93 8.15 -23.54
N VAL A 919 31.53 8.00 -22.35
CA VAL A 919 30.86 7.41 -21.17
C VAL A 919 29.61 8.21 -20.81
N ALA A 920 29.69 9.55 -20.83
CA ALA A 920 28.57 10.44 -20.54
C ALA A 920 27.43 10.38 -21.56
N GLN A 921 27.69 9.85 -22.75
CA GLN A 921 26.69 9.60 -23.78
C GLN A 921 26.03 8.22 -23.63
N GLY A 922 26.37 7.47 -22.58
CA GLY A 922 25.82 6.15 -22.29
C GLY A 922 26.45 5.01 -23.09
N LEU A 923 27.55 5.24 -23.82
CA LEU A 923 28.21 4.18 -24.58
C LEU A 923 28.88 3.18 -23.63
N THR A 924 28.91 1.89 -24.01
CA THR A 924 29.64 0.83 -23.31
C THR A 924 31.14 0.88 -23.62
N SER A 925 32.01 0.28 -22.79
CA SER A 925 33.46 0.25 -23.08
C SER A 925 33.80 -0.41 -24.43
N GLN A 926 32.99 -1.38 -24.88
CA GLN A 926 33.14 -1.99 -26.20
C GLN A 926 32.78 -1.01 -27.33
N ALA A 927 31.64 -0.32 -27.22
CA ALA A 927 31.23 0.68 -28.21
C ALA A 927 32.22 1.86 -28.31
N ILE A 928 32.85 2.25 -27.20
CA ILE A 928 33.91 3.26 -27.18
C ILE A 928 35.18 2.75 -27.86
N ALA A 929 35.56 1.50 -27.60
CA ALA A 929 36.72 0.86 -28.21
C ALA A 929 36.60 0.81 -29.74
N ASP A 930 35.43 0.42 -30.24
CA ASP A 930 35.12 0.35 -31.67
C ASP A 930 35.13 1.75 -32.32
N ARG A 931 34.56 2.75 -31.63
CA ARG A 931 34.49 4.13 -32.14
C ARG A 931 35.85 4.84 -32.16
N LEU A 932 36.73 4.49 -31.22
CA LEU A 932 38.05 5.10 -31.08
C LEU A 932 39.19 4.26 -31.67
N TYR A 933 38.87 3.14 -32.34
CA TYR A 933 39.80 2.17 -32.93
C TYR A 933 40.91 1.72 -31.95
N VAL A 934 40.53 1.36 -30.72
CA VAL A 934 41.45 0.86 -29.67
C VAL A 934 40.90 -0.41 -29.01
N SER A 935 41.72 -1.11 -28.22
CA SER A 935 41.24 -2.30 -27.49
C SER A 935 40.32 -1.93 -26.33
N ARG A 936 39.33 -2.78 -26.00
CA ARG A 936 38.46 -2.64 -24.82
C ARG A 936 39.28 -2.47 -23.52
N ARG A 937 40.36 -3.24 -23.37
CA ARG A 937 41.26 -3.17 -22.21
C ARG A 937 41.92 -1.79 -22.07
N THR A 938 42.21 -1.13 -23.18
CA THR A 938 42.74 0.25 -23.21
C THR A 938 41.69 1.24 -22.71
N VAL A 939 40.42 1.11 -23.15
CA VAL A 939 39.31 1.96 -22.67
C VAL A 939 39.09 1.79 -21.18
N ASP A 940 39.02 0.55 -20.68
CA ASP A 940 38.81 0.28 -19.26
C ASP A 940 39.97 0.84 -18.40
N THR A 941 41.21 0.76 -18.89
CA THR A 941 42.37 1.39 -18.23
C THR A 941 42.23 2.91 -18.13
N HIS A 942 41.77 3.57 -19.19
CA HIS A 942 41.56 5.03 -19.19
C HIS A 942 40.38 5.45 -18.30
N VAL A 943 39.30 4.66 -18.25
CA VAL A 943 38.16 4.91 -17.35
C VAL A 943 38.60 4.80 -15.89
N SER A 944 39.35 3.75 -15.52
CA SER A 944 39.89 3.60 -14.15
C SER A 944 40.87 4.72 -13.77
N ARG A 945 41.69 5.20 -14.72
CA ARG A 945 42.55 6.38 -14.48
C ARG A 945 41.74 7.66 -14.34
N ALA A 946 40.68 7.83 -15.12
CA ALA A 946 39.78 8.96 -15.00
C ALA A 946 39.07 8.97 -13.64
N PHE A 947 38.63 7.82 -13.12
CA PHE A 947 38.08 7.68 -11.77
C PHE A 947 39.05 8.18 -10.71
N ARG A 948 40.29 7.67 -10.73
CA ARG A 948 41.34 8.07 -9.78
C ARG A 948 41.67 9.56 -9.85
N LYS A 949 41.71 10.16 -11.05
CA LYS A 949 42.07 11.58 -11.24
C LYS A 949 40.93 12.55 -10.92
N THR A 950 39.68 12.13 -11.07
CA THR A 950 38.49 12.97 -10.83
C THR A 950 37.86 12.73 -9.45
N GLY A 951 38.33 11.70 -8.73
CA GLY A 951 37.85 11.34 -7.39
C GLY A 951 36.49 10.64 -7.39
N VAL A 952 36.03 10.12 -8.53
CA VAL A 952 34.75 9.38 -8.62
C VAL A 952 34.98 7.88 -8.58
N SER A 953 34.06 7.13 -7.98
CA SER A 953 34.16 5.69 -7.78
C SER A 953 33.43 4.84 -8.84
N SER A 954 32.62 5.46 -9.70
CA SER A 954 31.77 4.72 -10.64
C SER A 954 31.62 5.39 -12.01
N ARG A 955 31.22 4.58 -12.98
CA ARG A 955 30.96 5.01 -14.37
C ARG A 955 29.80 6.01 -14.45
N THR A 956 28.75 5.78 -13.67
CA THR A 956 27.59 6.67 -13.57
C THR A 956 27.99 7.99 -12.92
N ALA A 957 28.83 7.97 -11.88
CA ALA A 957 29.36 9.19 -11.27
C ALA A 957 30.21 10.01 -12.26
N LEU A 958 31.06 9.35 -13.07
CA LEU A 958 31.83 10.01 -14.13
C LEU A 958 30.92 10.60 -15.22
N ALA A 959 29.86 9.87 -15.63
CA ALA A 959 28.88 10.35 -16.60
C ALA A 959 28.10 11.57 -16.09
N THR A 960 27.66 11.55 -14.84
CA THR A 960 26.97 12.68 -14.18
C THR A 960 27.89 13.89 -14.07
N LEU A 961 29.16 13.68 -13.72
CA LEU A 961 30.17 14.72 -13.62
C LEU A 961 30.43 15.40 -14.99
N MET A 962 30.47 14.61 -16.06
CA MET A 962 30.53 15.11 -17.45
C MET A 962 29.26 15.81 -17.93
N ALA A 963 28.08 15.30 -17.54
CA ALA A 963 26.80 15.89 -17.92
C ALA A 963 26.59 17.27 -17.28
N ARG A 964 27.02 17.46 -16.02
CA ARG A 964 27.02 18.75 -15.32
C ARG A 964 27.88 19.82 -16.02
N ARG A 965 28.97 19.43 -16.69
CA ARG A 965 29.78 20.34 -17.52
C ARG A 965 28.99 20.82 -18.76
N ARG A 966 28.20 19.94 -19.40
CA ARG A 966 27.45 20.26 -20.63
C ARG A 966 26.24 21.16 -20.37
N THR A 967 25.49 20.93 -19.30
CA THR A 967 24.37 21.80 -18.90
C THR A 967 24.88 23.19 -18.49
N GLY A 968 26.09 23.28 -17.95
CA GLY A 968 26.76 24.55 -17.65
C GLY A 968 27.11 25.41 -18.87
N ASN A 969 27.34 24.84 -20.05
CA ASN A 969 27.78 25.60 -21.24
C ASN A 969 26.60 26.23 -22.01
N ARG A 970 25.39 25.64 -21.93
CA ARG A 970 24.18 26.15 -22.62
C ARG A 970 23.68 27.51 -22.12
N PHE A 971 24.07 27.93 -20.92
CA PHE A 971 23.73 29.25 -20.38
C PHE A 971 24.75 30.34 -20.68
N ALA A 972 25.90 30.02 -21.29
CA ALA A 972 26.92 31.00 -21.67
C ALA A 972 26.82 31.44 -23.15
N ASP A 973 26.26 30.60 -24.03
CA ASP A 973 26.13 30.87 -25.47
C ASP A 973 24.86 31.64 -25.87
N ALA A 974 24.01 32.04 -24.92
CA ALA A 974 22.88 32.93 -25.18
C ALA A 974 23.29 34.41 -25.00
N ARG A 975 24.25 34.88 -25.82
CA ARG A 975 24.32 36.32 -26.14
C ARG A 975 23.53 36.54 -27.43
N PRO A 976 22.59 37.48 -27.49
CA PRO A 976 21.98 37.84 -28.76
C PRO A 976 23.07 38.48 -29.61
N ASP A 977 23.31 37.92 -30.79
CA ASP A 977 24.01 38.62 -31.87
C ASP A 977 23.26 39.94 -32.10
N GLN A 978 23.96 41.04 -31.87
CA GLN A 978 23.55 42.34 -32.38
C GLN A 978 23.88 42.37 -33.87
N ASP A 979 22.84 42.27 -34.69
CA ASP A 979 22.63 43.08 -35.90
C ASP A 979 21.11 43.21 -36.14
#